data_AF-A0A2V9EWV1-F1
#
_entry.id   AF-A0A2V9EWV1-F1
#
_cell.length_a   1.000
_cell.length_b   1.000
_cell.length_c   1.000
_cell.angle_alpha   90.00
_cell.angle_beta   90.00
_cell.angle_gamma   90.00
#
_symmetry.space_group_name_H-M   'P 1'
#
loop_
_entity.id
_entity.type
_entity.pdbx_description
1 polymer ?
#
loop_
_entity_poly.entity_id
_entity_poly.type
_entity_poly.pdbx_seq_one_letter_code
_entity_poly.pdbx_strand_id
1 'polypeptide(L)'
;MRCIGNCPQPSQLAPALNHRQLRSFRSLHFRLNKFLLLLVINVGAIVPAFGTCVAPRNPIEAENCLPGTPSSVWYIADAGSPNIQGFTTDISVSVGQSLFFKIKTSALAYRIDVYRIGFYQGNGARLVATVLPSAPLPQTQPTCLTDSAVGLTDCGNWAVSASWAVPNNATSGIYFARLVRLDTGEASPILFVVRNDASHSDILAQSSDTTWHAYNDYGGSSLYTGPISRAYKVSYNRPFNVPNGYTWFFSAEYPMVRWLEANGYDVSYSTGVDTDRRGALITQHRVFMSIGHDEYWSGGQRSNVEAARAAGVNLAFFSGNEVFWKTRWESSIDGSNTPYRTLVCYKETNADSVIDPADPPTWTGTWRDPRFSPPADGGRPENALTGTVFWVNSVRRDAITVPQADGRMRFWRNTSIASLAPGQVGTLPTGVLGYEWDVDADNGFRPAGLVPLSTTTLTVSTYLLDYGHTFGAGTATHHLTLYRAPSGALVFGAGTVQWSWGLDNTHSIDNVTPIDPNMRQATVNLLADMGVQPATLQAGLVPATSSTDITPPISTIISPASGSTVTIGSTVTVSGSAVDSGGVVGAVEISVDGGKTWHRAVGRENWNYSFTVGNTGSLSVQSRAVDDSGNIEVPGPGITLVTPLSVSTTSLPNGTQSVAYNQSLAAAGGTTPYSWSLISGALPAGLSLSSGGQISGTPT
;
A
#
# COMPACT_ATOMS: atom_id res chain seq x y z
N MET A 1 -1.39 31.21 26.24
CA MET A 1 -2.10 31.54 27.50
C MET A 1 -1.65 30.57 28.58
N ARG A 2 -1.07 31.09 29.68
CA ARG A 2 -0.70 30.30 30.87
C ARG A 2 -1.91 30.21 31.81
N CYS A 3 -2.20 29.03 32.35
CA CYS A 3 -2.83 28.88 33.66
C CYS A 3 -2.32 27.60 34.33
N ILE A 4 -1.84 27.79 35.55
CA ILE A 4 -1.29 26.83 36.51
C ILE A 4 -2.44 26.43 37.45
N GLY A 5 -2.47 25.17 37.90
CA GLY A 5 -3.40 24.75 38.96
C GLY A 5 -3.09 23.36 39.51
N ASN A 6 -2.44 23.34 40.68
CA ASN A 6 -2.10 22.16 41.49
C ASN A 6 -3.34 21.43 42.04
N CYS A 7 -3.22 20.10 42.21
CA CYS A 7 -4.13 19.28 43.01
C CYS A 7 -3.29 18.43 44.00
N PRO A 8 -3.68 18.31 45.29
CA PRO A 8 -2.92 17.53 46.27
C PRO A 8 -3.45 16.09 46.40
N GLN A 9 -2.53 15.14 46.56
CA GLN A 9 -2.74 13.82 47.17
C GLN A 9 -2.55 13.94 48.69
N PRO A 10 -3.20 13.11 49.53
CA PRO A 10 -2.51 11.88 49.96
C PRO A 10 -3.43 10.70 50.39
N SER A 11 -2.91 9.47 50.26
CA SER A 11 -2.54 8.59 51.39
C SER A 11 -2.68 7.10 51.08
N GLN A 12 -1.60 6.37 51.36
CA GLN A 12 -1.50 4.91 51.37
C GLN A 12 -2.18 4.34 52.62
N LEU A 13 -2.66 3.09 52.54
CA LEU A 13 -2.35 2.01 53.50
C LEU A 13 -3.00 0.68 53.07
N ALA A 14 -2.16 -0.34 52.92
CA ALA A 14 -2.55 -1.75 52.84
C ALA A 14 -2.93 -2.29 54.23
N PRO A 15 -3.52 -3.50 54.33
CA PRO A 15 -2.66 -4.63 54.67
C PRO A 15 -3.02 -5.95 53.95
N ALA A 16 -2.10 -6.90 54.09
CA ALA A 16 -2.06 -8.20 53.45
C ALA A 16 -2.52 -9.37 54.36
N LEU A 17 -2.69 -10.53 53.71
CA LEU A 17 -2.56 -11.92 54.18
C LEU A 17 -3.69 -12.59 54.99
N ASN A 18 -4.25 -13.68 54.46
CA ASN A 18 -3.90 -15.03 54.96
C ASN A 18 -4.47 -16.21 54.12
N HIS A 19 -3.64 -17.23 53.95
CA HIS A 19 -3.92 -18.57 53.42
C HIS A 19 -4.15 -19.58 54.57
N ARG A 20 -5.06 -20.56 54.37
CA ARG A 20 -5.01 -22.01 54.76
C ARG A 20 -6.44 -22.57 54.82
N GLN A 21 -6.86 -23.46 53.92
CA GLN A 21 -6.68 -24.93 53.84
C GLN A 21 -7.72 -25.80 54.61
N LEU A 22 -8.36 -26.67 53.81
CA LEU A 22 -8.84 -28.05 54.06
C LEU A 22 -10.08 -28.31 54.95
N ARG A 23 -11.07 -29.01 54.36
CA ARG A 23 -11.48 -30.38 54.77
C ARG A 23 -12.47 -31.02 53.79
N SER A 24 -12.26 -32.31 53.57
CA SER A 24 -12.99 -33.24 52.70
C SER A 24 -14.36 -33.65 53.25
N PHE A 25 -15.30 -34.04 52.38
CA PHE A 25 -16.25 -35.12 52.66
C PHE A 25 -16.57 -35.95 51.41
N ARG A 26 -16.68 -37.26 51.65
CA ARG A 26 -16.93 -38.36 50.71
C ARG A 26 -18.39 -38.37 50.23
N SER A 27 -18.63 -38.81 48.99
CA SER A 27 -19.60 -39.89 48.73
C SER A 27 -19.37 -40.53 47.36
N LEU A 28 -19.27 -41.85 47.42
CA LEU A 28 -19.29 -42.82 46.33
C LEU A 28 -20.75 -42.97 45.85
N HIS A 29 -21.02 -43.18 44.57
CA HIS A 29 -21.96 -44.20 44.04
C HIS A 29 -21.86 -44.32 42.51
N PHE A 30 -21.69 -45.56 42.06
CA PHE A 30 -21.58 -46.08 40.70
C PHE A 30 -22.86 -45.94 39.86
N ARG A 31 -22.75 -45.79 38.53
CA ARG A 31 -23.16 -46.83 37.55
C ARG A 31 -22.80 -46.49 36.08
N LEU A 32 -22.05 -47.43 35.50
CA LEU A 32 -21.80 -47.82 34.09
C LEU A 32 -22.58 -47.13 32.96
N ASN A 33 -21.87 -46.78 31.87
CA ASN A 33 -21.98 -47.56 30.61
C ASN A 33 -20.96 -47.19 29.51
N LYS A 34 -20.38 -48.26 28.93
CA LYS A 34 -19.84 -48.43 27.56
C LYS A 34 -18.62 -47.60 27.12
N PHE A 35 -17.46 -48.27 27.15
CA PHE A 35 -16.26 -47.90 26.40
C PHE A 35 -16.51 -48.06 24.89
N LEU A 36 -16.52 -46.94 24.16
CA LEU A 36 -16.23 -46.89 22.73
C LEU A 36 -14.74 -46.56 22.61
N LEU A 37 -13.95 -47.49 22.06
CA LEU A 37 -12.52 -47.33 21.84
C LEU A 37 -12.32 -46.33 20.68
N LEU A 38 -12.30 -45.02 20.97
CA LEU A 38 -11.80 -44.02 20.03
C LEU A 38 -10.27 -44.13 20.00
N LEU A 39 -9.75 -44.63 18.87
CA LEU A 39 -8.35 -44.47 18.50
C LEU A 39 -8.10 -42.98 18.23
N VAL A 40 -7.70 -42.24 19.26
CA VAL A 40 -7.20 -40.87 19.11
C VAL A 40 -5.82 -40.97 18.45
N ILE A 41 -5.79 -40.85 17.13
CA ILE A 41 -4.55 -40.52 16.42
C ILE A 41 -4.24 -39.07 16.81
N ASN A 42 -3.37 -38.91 17.81
CA ASN A 42 -2.70 -37.64 18.07
C ASN A 42 -1.80 -37.36 16.85
N VAL A 43 -2.34 -36.69 15.84
CA VAL A 43 -1.52 -35.95 14.90
C VAL A 43 -1.01 -34.75 15.67
N GLY A 44 0.07 -34.95 16.43
CA GLY A 44 0.82 -33.84 17.00
C GLY A 44 1.27 -32.96 15.85
N ALA A 45 0.73 -31.75 15.76
CA ALA A 45 1.28 -30.72 14.89
C ALA A 45 2.76 -30.59 15.25
N ILE A 46 3.64 -30.98 14.34
CA ILE A 46 5.08 -30.76 14.48
C ILE A 46 5.24 -29.25 14.41
N VAL A 47 5.25 -28.58 15.56
CA VAL A 47 5.67 -27.18 15.64
C VAL A 47 7.15 -27.18 15.26
N PRO A 48 7.55 -26.56 14.13
CA PRO A 48 8.95 -26.54 13.77
C PRO A 48 9.70 -25.78 14.86
N ALA A 49 10.59 -26.47 15.59
CA ALA A 49 11.40 -25.87 16.65
C ALA A 49 12.15 -24.66 16.11
N PHE A 50 11.83 -23.45 16.60
CA PHE A 50 12.44 -22.17 16.16
C PHE A 50 13.94 -22.34 15.96
N GLY A 51 14.49 -21.73 14.92
CA GLY A 51 15.91 -21.91 14.63
C GLY A 51 16.76 -21.39 15.79
N THR A 52 17.99 -21.89 15.84
CA THR A 52 18.95 -21.52 16.88
C THR A 52 20.20 -21.00 16.20
N CYS A 53 21.04 -20.27 16.94
CA CYS A 53 22.34 -19.84 16.42
C CYS A 53 23.29 -20.98 16.04
N VAL A 54 22.93 -22.23 16.34
CA VAL A 54 23.68 -23.43 15.93
C VAL A 54 23.21 -23.95 14.57
N ALA A 55 21.96 -23.70 14.19
CA ALA A 55 21.35 -24.14 12.93
C ALA A 55 20.29 -23.12 12.47
N PRO A 56 20.72 -21.96 11.94
CA PRO A 56 19.80 -20.96 11.42
C PRO A 56 19.10 -21.48 10.15
N ARG A 57 17.80 -21.16 10.00
CA ARG A 57 16.94 -21.57 8.89
C ARG A 57 17.11 -20.69 7.66
N ASN A 58 17.54 -19.43 7.86
CA ASN A 58 17.74 -18.46 6.79
C ASN A 58 18.90 -17.50 7.12
N PRO A 59 19.38 -16.69 6.15
CA PRO A 59 20.49 -15.77 6.36
C PRO A 59 20.24 -14.71 7.45
N ILE A 60 19.00 -14.25 7.62
CA ILE A 60 18.65 -13.22 8.62
C ILE A 60 18.74 -13.77 10.05
N GLU A 61 18.28 -15.00 10.27
CA GLU A 61 18.45 -15.67 11.55
C GLU A 61 19.94 -15.90 11.87
N ALA A 62 20.73 -16.31 10.88
CA ALA A 62 22.18 -16.46 11.03
C ALA A 62 22.86 -15.12 11.39
N GLU A 63 22.45 -14.05 10.71
CA GLU A 63 22.96 -12.70 10.92
C GLU A 63 22.62 -12.17 12.31
N ASN A 64 21.41 -12.43 12.80
CA ASN A 64 20.96 -12.06 14.14
C ASN A 64 21.65 -12.81 15.28
N CYS A 65 22.44 -13.83 14.98
CA CYS A 65 23.29 -14.49 15.97
C CYS A 65 24.63 -13.78 16.17
N LEU A 66 24.97 -12.84 15.30
CA LEU A 66 26.17 -12.03 15.43
C LEU A 66 25.92 -10.85 16.38
N PRO A 67 26.96 -10.40 17.11
CA PRO A 67 26.84 -9.29 18.04
C PRO A 67 26.58 -7.97 17.30
N GLY A 68 25.56 -7.23 17.74
CA GLY A 68 25.31 -5.88 17.26
C GLY A 68 26.26 -4.82 17.83
N THR A 69 26.22 -3.63 17.24
CA THR A 69 26.90 -2.43 17.71
C THR A 69 25.86 -1.43 18.23
N PRO A 70 25.98 -0.90 19.47
CA PRO A 70 25.02 0.06 20.02
C PRO A 70 24.85 1.29 19.13
N SER A 71 23.61 1.81 19.02
CA SER A 71 23.29 2.98 18.20
C SER A 71 24.10 4.23 18.55
N SER A 72 24.51 4.39 19.81
CA SER A 72 25.40 5.47 20.25
C SER A 72 26.77 5.51 19.56
N VAL A 73 27.16 4.42 18.88
CA VAL A 73 28.46 4.30 18.17
C VAL A 73 28.30 4.55 16.66
N TRP A 74 27.28 3.96 16.05
CA TRP A 74 27.15 3.93 14.59
C TRP A 74 26.15 4.93 14.03
N TYR A 75 25.12 5.29 14.79
CA TYR A 75 24.05 6.15 14.27
C TYR A 75 24.54 7.59 14.12
N ILE A 76 24.11 8.23 13.03
CA ILE A 76 24.31 9.65 12.77
C ILE A 76 22.96 10.19 12.33
N ALA A 77 22.50 11.23 13.00
CA ALA A 77 21.28 11.92 12.62
C ALA A 77 21.48 12.69 11.30
N ASP A 78 20.43 12.71 10.50
CA ASP A 78 20.32 13.52 9.28
C ASP A 78 21.53 13.40 8.34
N ALA A 79 22.14 14.53 7.96
CA ALA A 79 23.23 14.61 6.99
C ALA A 79 24.64 14.45 7.59
N GLY A 80 24.77 14.39 8.92
CA GLY A 80 26.05 14.44 9.62
C GLY A 80 26.81 15.77 9.45
N SER A 81 28.14 15.73 9.58
CA SER A 81 29.01 16.91 9.47
C SER A 81 29.30 17.29 8.01
N PRO A 82 29.19 18.57 7.63
CA PRO A 82 29.58 19.04 6.29
C PRO A 82 31.10 18.94 6.03
N ASN A 83 31.92 18.69 7.06
CA ASN A 83 33.38 18.58 6.94
C ASN A 83 33.84 17.21 6.40
N ILE A 84 32.93 16.24 6.28
CA ILE A 84 33.14 14.97 5.60
C ILE A 84 31.81 14.45 5.05
N GLN A 85 31.63 14.39 3.74
CA GLN A 85 30.40 13.84 3.14
C GLN A 85 30.74 13.08 1.88
N GLY A 86 29.87 12.15 1.47
CA GLY A 86 30.11 11.34 0.29
C GLY A 86 28.88 10.59 -0.16
N PHE A 87 29.06 9.79 -1.20
CA PHE A 87 28.06 8.89 -1.75
C PHE A 87 28.75 7.69 -2.41
N THR A 88 27.97 6.66 -2.73
CA THR A 88 28.44 5.50 -3.47
C THR A 88 28.17 5.63 -4.97
N THR A 89 29.02 5.04 -5.81
CA THR A 89 28.88 5.11 -7.27
C THR A 89 27.62 4.41 -7.82
N ASP A 90 27.04 3.51 -7.04
CA ASP A 90 25.70 2.95 -7.22
C ASP A 90 25.00 2.93 -5.85
N ILE A 91 23.68 3.09 -5.81
CA ILE A 91 22.89 3.02 -4.55
C ILE A 91 22.77 1.58 -4.06
N SER A 92 22.99 0.60 -4.94
CA SER A 92 22.99 -0.80 -4.59
C SER A 92 24.08 -1.58 -5.32
N VAL A 93 24.47 -2.71 -4.74
CA VAL A 93 25.51 -3.61 -5.24
C VAL A 93 25.16 -5.04 -4.87
N SER A 94 25.43 -6.02 -5.73
CA SER A 94 25.21 -7.43 -5.37
C SER A 94 26.39 -7.99 -4.59
N VAL A 95 26.16 -9.03 -3.78
CA VAL A 95 27.23 -9.79 -3.12
C VAL A 95 28.32 -10.20 -4.12
N GLY A 96 29.58 -10.17 -3.67
CA GLY A 96 30.74 -10.48 -4.53
C GLY A 96 31.21 -9.37 -5.46
N GLN A 97 30.43 -8.29 -5.62
CA GLN A 97 30.82 -7.12 -6.41
C GLN A 97 31.52 -6.05 -5.55
N SER A 98 32.11 -5.04 -6.20
CA SER A 98 32.77 -3.93 -5.53
C SER A 98 31.90 -2.68 -5.52
N LEU A 99 31.81 -2.03 -4.36
CA LEU A 99 31.20 -0.73 -4.18
C LEU A 99 32.29 0.34 -4.06
N PHE A 100 32.12 1.48 -4.73
CA PHE A 100 33.08 2.58 -4.69
C PHE A 100 32.49 3.80 -4.00
N PHE A 101 33.30 4.47 -3.18
CA PHE A 101 32.92 5.66 -2.44
C PHE A 101 33.59 6.90 -3.03
N LYS A 102 32.83 7.99 -3.15
CA LYS A 102 33.32 9.32 -3.51
C LYS A 102 33.09 10.24 -2.33
N ILE A 103 34.17 10.74 -1.73
CA ILE A 103 34.15 11.45 -0.45
C ILE A 103 34.82 12.82 -0.62
N LYS A 104 34.14 13.85 -0.13
CA LYS A 104 34.63 15.23 -0.02
C LYS A 104 34.98 15.52 1.42
N THR A 105 36.27 15.75 1.68
CA THR A 105 36.76 16.18 2.99
C THR A 105 38.14 16.83 2.85
N SER A 106 38.47 17.73 3.78
CA SER A 106 39.83 18.28 3.94
C SER A 106 40.72 17.43 4.86
N ALA A 107 40.19 16.36 5.45
CA ALA A 107 40.91 15.54 6.42
C ALA A 107 42.14 14.86 5.81
N LEU A 108 43.26 14.88 6.55
CA LEU A 108 44.48 14.14 6.21
C LEU A 108 44.35 12.63 6.49
N ALA A 109 43.38 12.26 7.33
CA ALA A 109 43.05 10.87 7.63
C ALA A 109 41.57 10.75 8.02
N TYR A 110 40.90 9.77 7.44
CA TYR A 110 39.54 9.37 7.80
C TYR A 110 39.38 7.86 7.55
N ARG A 111 38.29 7.27 8.05
CA ARG A 111 37.91 5.89 7.77
C ARG A 111 36.43 5.80 7.42
N ILE A 112 36.03 4.67 6.85
CA ILE A 112 34.64 4.34 6.53
C ILE A 112 34.29 3.07 7.32
N ASP A 113 33.49 3.21 8.37
CA ASP A 113 32.96 2.07 9.11
C ASP A 113 31.65 1.63 8.44
N VAL A 114 31.65 0.47 7.79
CA VAL A 114 30.49 -0.08 7.08
C VAL A 114 29.69 -0.95 8.04
N TYR A 115 28.42 -0.59 8.24
CA TYR A 115 27.48 -1.31 9.08
C TYR A 115 26.37 -1.94 8.22
N ARG A 116 25.94 -3.15 8.57
CA ARG A 116 24.67 -3.72 8.10
C ARG A 116 23.58 -3.34 9.10
N ILE A 117 22.52 -2.68 8.64
CA ILE A 117 21.36 -2.31 9.45
C ILE A 117 20.47 -3.54 9.66
N GLY A 118 19.85 -3.67 10.84
CA GLY A 118 19.07 -4.84 11.21
C GLY A 118 18.60 -4.83 12.66
N PHE A 119 18.21 -5.99 13.20
CA PHE A 119 17.76 -6.09 14.60
C PHE A 119 18.93 -6.15 15.61
N TYR A 120 19.78 -7.17 15.51
CA TYR A 120 20.97 -7.40 16.36
C TYR A 120 20.73 -7.21 17.87
N GLN A 121 19.77 -7.96 18.43
CA GLN A 121 19.41 -7.91 19.85
C GLN A 121 19.01 -6.50 20.31
N GLY A 122 18.47 -5.69 19.40
CA GLY A 122 18.03 -4.32 19.63
C GLY A 122 19.07 -3.25 19.30
N ASN A 123 20.33 -3.61 19.03
CA ASN A 123 21.42 -2.66 18.76
C ASN A 123 21.30 -1.95 17.40
N GLY A 124 20.55 -2.52 16.45
CA GLY A 124 20.15 -1.82 15.22
C GLY A 124 21.10 -1.91 14.04
N ALA A 125 22.37 -2.23 14.29
CA ALA A 125 23.33 -2.48 13.23
C ALA A 125 24.48 -3.37 13.72
N ARG A 126 25.26 -3.91 12.78
CA ARG A 126 26.52 -4.60 13.05
C ARG A 126 27.62 -4.06 12.15
N LEU A 127 28.79 -3.77 12.72
CA LEU A 127 29.99 -3.44 11.96
C LEU A 127 30.41 -4.65 11.11
N VAL A 128 30.45 -4.47 9.79
CA VAL A 128 30.86 -5.51 8.84
C VAL A 128 32.29 -5.32 8.32
N ALA A 129 32.74 -4.07 8.22
CA ALA A 129 34.08 -3.73 7.73
C ALA A 129 34.46 -2.32 8.16
N THR A 130 35.77 -2.08 8.30
CA THR A 130 36.33 -0.72 8.32
C THR A 130 37.23 -0.58 7.09
N VAL A 131 36.90 0.37 6.22
CA VAL A 131 37.62 0.65 4.97
C VAL A 131 38.45 1.91 5.14
N LEU A 132 39.72 1.81 4.75
CA LEU A 132 40.61 2.96 4.68
C LEU A 132 40.62 3.53 3.26
N PRO A 133 40.80 4.85 3.08
CA PRO A 133 40.90 5.46 1.77
C PRO A 133 42.07 4.89 0.99
N SER A 134 41.82 4.55 -0.27
CA SER A 134 42.87 4.14 -1.22
C SER A 134 43.44 5.32 -1.98
N ALA A 135 42.73 6.46 -2.00
CA ALA A 135 43.21 7.69 -2.61
C ALA A 135 44.24 8.41 -1.73
N PRO A 136 45.20 9.17 -2.32
CA PRO A 136 46.06 10.08 -1.57
C PRO A 136 45.24 11.13 -0.81
N LEU A 137 45.60 11.37 0.47
CA LEU A 137 44.91 12.31 1.35
C LEU A 137 45.76 13.56 1.64
N PRO A 138 45.15 14.75 1.74
CA PRO A 138 43.72 15.01 1.58
C PRO A 138 43.31 14.97 0.10
N GLN A 139 42.16 14.39 -0.20
CA GLN A 139 41.63 14.34 -1.57
C GLN A 139 40.72 15.55 -1.83
N THR A 140 41.18 16.49 -2.64
CA THR A 140 40.35 17.61 -3.08
C THR A 140 39.41 17.17 -4.20
N GLN A 141 38.10 17.31 -3.98
CA GLN A 141 37.08 17.04 -4.99
C GLN A 141 36.72 18.34 -5.75
N PRO A 142 36.45 18.28 -7.06
CA PRO A 142 35.97 19.44 -7.81
C PRO A 142 34.57 19.88 -7.34
N THR A 143 34.16 21.08 -7.74
CA THR A 143 32.75 21.49 -7.62
C THR A 143 31.88 20.51 -8.41
N CYS A 144 30.71 20.17 -7.86
CA CYS A 144 29.75 19.33 -8.56
C CYS A 144 29.30 20.00 -9.87
N LEU A 145 28.97 19.19 -10.87
CA LEU A 145 28.34 19.65 -12.09
C LEU A 145 26.92 20.13 -11.78
N THR A 146 26.45 21.12 -12.52
CA THR A 146 25.10 21.68 -12.35
C THR A 146 24.44 21.92 -13.70
N ASP A 147 23.13 21.65 -13.78
CA ASP A 147 22.27 22.15 -14.85
C ASP A 147 21.18 23.04 -14.23
N SER A 148 21.36 24.35 -14.38
CA SER A 148 20.47 25.35 -13.80
C SER A 148 19.09 25.38 -14.45
N ALA A 149 18.94 24.88 -15.70
CA ALA A 149 17.66 24.89 -16.40
C ALA A 149 16.66 23.89 -15.77
N VAL A 150 17.17 22.87 -15.08
CA VAL A 150 16.36 21.81 -14.44
C VAL A 150 16.66 21.65 -12.95
N GLY A 151 17.50 22.51 -12.38
CA GLY A 151 17.87 22.51 -10.96
C GLY A 151 18.70 21.29 -10.51
N LEU A 152 19.42 20.66 -11.43
CA LEU A 152 20.19 19.45 -11.15
C LEU A 152 21.58 19.79 -10.59
N THR A 153 21.96 19.12 -9.50
CA THR A 153 23.34 19.08 -8.99
C THR A 153 23.82 17.63 -9.00
N ASP A 154 24.95 17.37 -9.66
CA ASP A 154 25.55 16.04 -9.82
C ASP A 154 27.05 16.09 -9.52
N CYS A 155 27.48 15.38 -8.48
CA CYS A 155 28.87 15.31 -8.05
C CYS A 155 29.61 14.10 -8.65
N GLY A 156 29.11 13.52 -9.74
CA GLY A 156 29.68 12.37 -10.43
C GLY A 156 31.11 12.61 -10.91
N ASN A 157 31.48 13.87 -11.18
CA ASN A 157 32.85 14.27 -11.49
C ASN A 157 33.85 14.14 -10.32
N TRP A 158 33.40 13.79 -9.11
CA TRP A 158 34.30 13.46 -8.01
C TRP A 158 35.09 12.18 -8.29
N ALA A 159 36.36 12.18 -7.89
CA ALA A 159 37.21 11.01 -7.96
C ALA A 159 36.86 10.01 -6.86
N VAL A 160 37.01 8.72 -7.15
CA VAL A 160 36.85 7.64 -6.17
C VAL A 160 37.88 7.82 -5.06
N SER A 161 37.42 7.67 -3.82
CA SER A 161 38.20 7.85 -2.60
C SER A 161 38.59 6.52 -1.95
N ALA A 162 37.67 5.55 -2.01
CA ALA A 162 37.83 4.22 -1.43
C ALA A 162 36.94 3.21 -2.17
N SER A 163 37.16 1.92 -1.92
CA SER A 163 36.28 0.85 -2.40
C SER A 163 36.12 -0.24 -1.34
N TRP A 164 34.99 -0.93 -1.37
CA TRP A 164 34.71 -2.10 -0.55
C TRP A 164 34.32 -3.26 -1.46
N ALA A 165 35.10 -4.34 -1.43
CA ALA A 165 34.73 -5.60 -2.05
C ALA A 165 33.71 -6.29 -1.15
N VAL A 166 32.45 -6.36 -1.60
CA VAL A 166 31.36 -6.96 -0.82
C VAL A 166 31.61 -8.47 -0.75
N PRO A 167 31.70 -9.07 0.45
CA PRO A 167 31.90 -10.51 0.58
C PRO A 167 30.80 -11.31 -0.12
N ASN A 168 31.16 -12.44 -0.75
CA ASN A 168 30.19 -13.35 -1.39
C ASN A 168 29.16 -13.92 -0.39
N ASN A 169 29.51 -13.96 0.89
CA ASN A 169 28.66 -14.43 1.98
C ASN A 169 28.00 -13.29 2.78
N ALA A 170 28.04 -12.05 2.27
CA ALA A 170 27.36 -10.94 2.93
C ALA A 170 25.83 -11.18 2.91
N THR A 171 25.18 -10.98 4.05
CA THR A 171 23.72 -11.05 4.16
C THR A 171 23.09 -9.85 3.45
N SER A 172 22.14 -10.08 2.55
CA SER A 172 21.41 -8.97 1.90
C SER A 172 20.81 -8.04 2.96
N GLY A 173 20.83 -6.73 2.70
CA GLY A 173 20.46 -5.75 3.71
C GLY A 173 20.57 -4.32 3.23
N ILE A 174 20.04 -3.42 4.05
CA ILE A 174 20.36 -1.99 3.98
C ILE A 174 21.64 -1.78 4.79
N TYR A 175 22.59 -1.04 4.21
CA TYR A 175 23.89 -0.78 4.78
C TYR A 175 24.09 0.72 5.00
N PHE A 176 24.89 1.01 6.03
CA PHE A 176 25.18 2.35 6.48
C PHE A 176 26.70 2.50 6.60
N ALA A 177 27.31 3.28 5.71
CA ALA A 177 28.71 3.65 5.78
C ALA A 177 28.86 4.94 6.59
N ARG A 178 29.48 4.81 7.77
CA ARG A 178 29.83 5.90 8.66
C ARG A 178 31.21 6.44 8.30
N LEU A 179 31.25 7.61 7.67
CA LEU A 179 32.49 8.33 7.39
C LEU A 179 32.97 8.99 8.69
N VAL A 180 34.24 8.81 9.08
CA VAL A 180 34.76 9.39 10.34
C VAL A 180 36.11 10.04 10.09
N ARG A 181 36.18 11.35 10.33
CA ARG A 181 37.45 12.08 10.41
C ARG A 181 38.26 11.62 11.62
N LEU A 182 39.53 11.27 11.44
CA LEU A 182 40.37 10.81 12.57
C LEU A 182 40.96 11.96 13.38
N ASP A 183 40.99 13.17 12.83
CA ASP A 183 41.51 14.37 13.48
C ASP A 183 40.48 15.05 14.40
N THR A 184 39.20 15.08 13.99
CA THR A 184 38.12 15.76 14.74
C THR A 184 37.07 14.83 15.33
N GLY A 185 36.96 13.59 14.83
CA GLY A 185 35.87 12.67 15.18
C GLY A 185 34.53 12.99 14.49
N GLU A 186 34.46 14.06 13.70
CA GLU A 186 33.26 14.39 12.92
C GLU A 186 32.93 13.28 11.92
N ALA A 187 31.63 13.07 11.72
CA ALA A 187 31.15 11.95 10.94
C ALA A 187 29.89 12.25 10.14
N SER A 188 29.71 11.50 9.04
CA SER A 188 28.51 11.58 8.19
C SER A 188 28.11 10.23 7.62
N PRO A 189 26.82 10.04 7.29
CA PRO A 189 26.30 8.79 6.77
C PRO A 189 26.35 8.68 5.24
N ILE A 190 26.42 7.44 4.75
CA ILE A 190 26.02 7.05 3.40
C ILE A 190 25.14 5.80 3.53
N LEU A 191 23.94 5.82 2.96
CA LEU A 191 23.05 4.66 2.87
C LEU A 191 23.15 4.02 1.48
N PHE A 192 23.14 2.70 1.45
CA PHE A 192 23.12 1.90 0.22
C PHE A 192 22.58 0.49 0.52
N VAL A 193 22.27 -0.28 -0.51
CA VAL A 193 21.73 -1.65 -0.37
C VAL A 193 22.74 -2.67 -0.88
N VAL A 194 23.00 -3.71 -0.08
CA VAL A 194 23.66 -4.93 -0.56
C VAL A 194 22.59 -5.94 -0.92
N ARG A 195 22.49 -6.23 -2.21
CA ARG A 195 21.54 -7.18 -2.78
C ARG A 195 22.15 -8.58 -2.84
N ASN A 196 21.31 -9.58 -2.96
CA ASN A 196 21.72 -10.91 -3.40
C ASN A 196 20.84 -11.30 -4.59
N ASP A 197 21.36 -11.14 -5.81
CA ASP A 197 20.59 -11.32 -7.05
C ASP A 197 20.25 -12.79 -7.34
N ALA A 198 20.81 -13.72 -6.55
CA ALA A 198 20.52 -15.15 -6.59
C ALA A 198 19.60 -15.59 -5.43
N SER A 199 19.07 -14.64 -4.64
CA SER A 199 18.24 -14.96 -3.48
C SER A 199 16.87 -15.49 -3.89
N HIS A 200 16.35 -16.40 -3.07
CA HIS A 200 14.98 -16.91 -3.13
C HIS A 200 14.28 -16.74 -1.78
N SER A 201 14.65 -15.68 -1.03
CA SER A 201 14.05 -15.41 0.27
C SER A 201 12.52 -15.26 0.14
N ASP A 202 11.79 -15.57 1.21
CA ASP A 202 10.33 -15.47 1.18
C ASP A 202 9.85 -14.04 0.88
N ILE A 203 10.53 -13.02 1.42
CA ILE A 203 10.21 -11.60 1.23
C ILE A 203 11.33 -10.89 0.46
N LEU A 204 10.96 -10.06 -0.52
CA LEU A 204 11.80 -9.00 -1.08
C LEU A 204 11.28 -7.64 -0.61
N ALA A 205 12.02 -7.00 0.28
CA ALA A 205 11.69 -5.66 0.79
C ALA A 205 12.39 -4.57 -0.03
N GLN A 206 11.61 -3.66 -0.60
CA GLN A 206 12.10 -2.52 -1.35
C GLN A 206 12.25 -1.31 -0.43
N SER A 207 13.42 -0.67 -0.44
CA SER A 207 13.61 0.65 0.17
C SER A 207 13.02 1.77 -0.66
N SER A 208 12.64 2.87 -0.02
CA SER A 208 12.04 4.05 -0.70
C SER A 208 13.09 5.07 -1.18
N ASP A 209 14.18 4.60 -1.81
CA ASP A 209 15.35 5.44 -2.17
C ASP A 209 15.04 6.55 -3.17
N THR A 210 14.07 6.34 -4.07
CA THR A 210 13.59 7.38 -4.98
C THR A 210 12.98 8.55 -4.21
N THR A 211 12.22 8.28 -3.15
CA THR A 211 11.72 9.30 -2.23
C THR A 211 12.86 9.99 -1.48
N TRP A 212 13.86 9.23 -0.99
CA TRP A 212 15.01 9.83 -0.33
C TRP A 212 15.70 10.87 -1.23
N HIS A 213 15.93 10.53 -2.51
CA HIS A 213 16.55 11.44 -3.47
C HIS A 213 15.63 12.58 -3.93
N ALA A 214 14.32 12.36 -3.98
CA ALA A 214 13.33 13.39 -4.29
C ALA A 214 13.29 14.51 -3.24
N TYR A 215 13.44 14.16 -1.95
CA TYR A 215 13.48 15.10 -0.84
C TYR A 215 14.88 15.63 -0.52
N ASN A 216 15.94 14.93 -0.94
CA ASN A 216 17.32 15.36 -0.75
C ASN A 216 17.60 16.69 -1.46
N ASP A 217 17.85 17.74 -0.68
CA ASP A 217 18.16 19.09 -1.16
C ASP A 217 19.67 19.41 -1.16
N TYR A 218 20.53 18.39 -1.08
CA TYR A 218 21.98 18.58 -1.21
C TYR A 218 22.34 19.32 -2.50
N GLY A 219 23.16 20.37 -2.37
CA GLY A 219 23.47 21.28 -3.47
C GLY A 219 22.45 22.42 -3.65
N GLY A 220 21.47 22.54 -2.76
CA GLY A 220 20.50 23.63 -2.72
C GLY A 220 19.21 23.36 -3.51
N SER A 221 18.94 22.13 -3.94
CA SER A 221 17.71 21.80 -4.68
C SER A 221 17.27 20.34 -4.53
N SER A 222 15.96 20.14 -4.45
CA SER A 222 15.23 18.87 -4.45
C SER A 222 14.01 18.97 -5.36
N LEU A 223 13.20 17.92 -5.49
CA LEU A 223 11.93 17.97 -6.24
C LEU A 223 10.84 18.80 -5.54
N TYR A 224 11.16 19.46 -4.42
CA TYR A 224 10.26 20.32 -3.65
C TYR A 224 10.79 21.75 -3.46
N THR A 225 12.10 21.98 -3.54
CA THR A 225 12.70 23.30 -3.32
C THR A 225 13.90 23.54 -4.24
N GLY A 226 14.17 24.79 -4.61
CA GLY A 226 15.32 25.14 -5.44
C GLY A 226 15.22 26.55 -6.05
N PRO A 227 16.26 27.01 -6.77
CA PRO A 227 16.36 28.36 -7.30
C PRO A 227 15.34 28.65 -8.41
N ILE A 228 14.83 27.62 -9.08
CA ILE A 228 13.75 27.69 -10.08
C ILE A 228 12.42 27.18 -9.49
N SER A 229 12.12 27.54 -8.25
CA SER A 229 11.06 26.96 -7.38
C SER A 229 11.38 25.56 -6.87
N ARG A 230 11.72 24.61 -7.75
CA ARG A 230 12.17 23.24 -7.41
C ARG A 230 12.99 22.65 -8.55
N ALA A 231 13.81 21.64 -8.26
CA ALA A 231 14.42 20.84 -9.32
C ALA A 231 13.36 20.02 -10.08
N TYR A 232 13.63 19.77 -11.36
CA TYR A 232 12.91 18.80 -12.19
C TYR A 232 13.66 17.47 -12.28
N LYS A 233 14.97 17.50 -11.98
CA LYS A 233 15.86 16.34 -12.00
C LYS A 233 16.72 16.35 -10.74
N VAL A 234 16.87 15.18 -10.13
CA VAL A 234 17.73 14.99 -8.95
C VAL A 234 18.71 13.84 -9.17
N SER A 235 19.96 14.03 -8.74
CA SER A 235 21.02 13.04 -8.93
C SER A 235 21.14 12.07 -7.76
N TYR A 236 21.56 10.85 -8.08
CA TYR A 236 22.08 9.84 -7.16
C TYR A 236 23.59 9.99 -6.91
N ASN A 237 24.29 10.78 -7.73
CA ASN A 237 25.70 11.13 -7.53
C ASN A 237 25.88 12.30 -6.57
N ARG A 238 25.28 12.27 -5.39
CA ARG A 238 25.46 13.33 -4.40
C ARG A 238 25.23 12.81 -2.99
N PRO A 239 25.87 13.42 -1.97
CA PRO A 239 25.55 13.15 -0.57
C PRO A 239 24.08 13.43 -0.26
N PHE A 240 23.62 12.94 0.88
CA PHE A 240 22.30 13.27 1.42
C PHE A 240 22.34 14.52 2.28
N ASN A 241 21.35 15.39 2.08
CA ASN A 241 20.82 16.27 3.10
C ASN A 241 19.37 15.87 3.39
N VAL A 242 18.93 16.00 4.64
CA VAL A 242 17.62 15.48 5.10
C VAL A 242 16.78 16.63 5.66
N PRO A 243 16.14 17.44 4.80
CA PRO A 243 15.34 18.57 5.25
C PRO A 243 14.00 18.15 5.90
N ASN A 244 13.54 16.92 5.63
CA ASN A 244 12.32 16.36 6.21
C ASN A 244 12.55 14.95 6.76
N GLY A 245 12.70 14.84 8.08
CA GLY A 245 12.95 13.57 8.77
C GLY A 245 11.86 12.52 8.62
N TYR A 246 10.60 12.90 8.36
CA TYR A 246 9.50 11.92 8.21
C TYR A 246 9.63 11.06 6.96
N THR A 247 10.29 11.58 5.92
CA THR A 247 10.51 10.93 4.61
C THR A 247 11.80 10.13 4.57
N TRP A 248 12.54 10.11 5.68
CA TRP A 248 13.87 9.50 5.78
C TRP A 248 13.81 8.07 6.29
N PHE A 249 14.78 7.26 5.87
CA PHE A 249 14.90 5.84 6.22
C PHE A 249 14.67 5.53 7.72
N PHE A 250 15.35 6.26 8.61
CA PHE A 250 15.29 5.99 10.07
C PHE A 250 13.94 6.34 10.72
N SER A 251 13.09 7.09 10.01
CA SER A 251 11.73 7.36 10.44
C SER A 251 10.76 6.36 9.81
N ALA A 252 10.76 6.26 8.47
CA ALA A 252 9.70 5.57 7.74
C ALA A 252 9.90 4.04 7.65
N GLU A 253 11.14 3.57 7.50
CA GLU A 253 11.44 2.20 7.06
C GLU A 253 12.11 1.36 8.15
N TYR A 254 13.00 1.97 8.92
CA TYR A 254 13.83 1.30 9.90
C TYR A 254 13.05 0.48 10.95
N PRO A 255 11.89 0.94 11.48
CA PRO A 255 11.07 0.11 12.36
C PRO A 255 10.61 -1.20 11.73
N MET A 256 10.25 -1.18 10.43
CA MET A 256 9.84 -2.40 9.70
C MET A 256 11.03 -3.35 9.51
N VAL A 257 12.18 -2.82 9.11
CA VAL A 257 13.43 -3.60 8.95
C VAL A 257 13.76 -4.35 10.24
N ARG A 258 13.79 -3.63 11.37
CA ARG A 258 14.06 -4.23 12.69
C ARG A 258 13.04 -5.28 13.06
N TRP A 259 11.75 -5.02 12.81
CA TRP A 259 10.68 -5.95 13.19
C TRP A 259 10.72 -7.25 12.36
N LEU A 260 10.93 -7.14 11.04
CA LEU A 260 11.08 -8.31 10.17
C LEU A 260 12.25 -9.18 10.64
N GLU A 261 13.41 -8.56 10.89
CA GLU A 261 14.59 -9.30 11.31
C GLU A 261 14.46 -9.82 12.75
N ALA A 262 13.83 -9.10 13.67
CA ALA A 262 13.61 -9.56 15.04
C ALA A 262 12.76 -10.84 15.11
N ASN A 263 11.90 -11.05 14.12
CA ASN A 263 11.09 -12.26 13.92
C ASN A 263 11.72 -13.22 12.89
N GLY A 264 13.00 -13.03 12.54
CA GLY A 264 13.76 -13.97 11.72
C GLY A 264 13.09 -14.30 10.38
N TYR A 265 12.33 -13.37 9.80
CA TYR A 265 11.77 -13.58 8.48
C TYR A 265 12.90 -13.72 7.46
N ASP A 266 12.72 -14.63 6.50
CA ASP A 266 13.65 -14.76 5.39
C ASP A 266 13.41 -13.61 4.41
N VAL A 267 14.19 -12.54 4.55
CA VAL A 267 14.06 -11.30 3.78
C VAL A 267 15.36 -10.94 3.08
N SER A 268 15.24 -10.53 1.81
CA SER A 268 16.28 -9.83 1.04
C SER A 268 15.83 -8.42 0.72
N TYR A 269 16.79 -7.53 0.45
CA TYR A 269 16.52 -6.11 0.26
C TYR A 269 16.91 -5.65 -1.14
N SER A 270 16.12 -4.71 -1.67
CA SER A 270 16.32 -4.05 -2.96
C SER A 270 15.97 -2.56 -2.87
N THR A 271 16.24 -1.81 -3.93
CA THR A 271 15.87 -0.39 -4.07
C THR A 271 14.76 -0.22 -5.11
N GLY A 272 14.06 0.92 -5.10
CA GLY A 272 13.09 1.28 -6.13
C GLY A 272 13.72 1.35 -7.53
N VAL A 273 14.97 1.85 -7.64
CA VAL A 273 15.70 1.83 -8.92
C VAL A 273 16.03 0.42 -9.39
N ASP A 274 16.29 -0.52 -8.48
CA ASP A 274 16.48 -1.93 -8.82
C ASP A 274 15.18 -2.63 -9.20
N THR A 275 14.04 -2.24 -8.61
CA THR A 275 12.74 -2.74 -9.03
C THR A 275 12.41 -2.31 -10.47
N ASP A 276 12.87 -1.15 -10.93
CA ASP A 276 12.83 -0.78 -12.36
C ASP A 276 13.82 -1.62 -13.18
N ARG A 277 15.12 -1.52 -12.89
CA ARG A 277 16.17 -2.06 -13.78
C ARG A 277 16.39 -3.57 -13.65
N ARG A 278 15.80 -4.24 -12.66
CA ARG A 278 15.95 -5.67 -12.33
C ARG A 278 14.64 -6.34 -11.89
N GLY A 279 13.50 -5.85 -12.35
CA GLY A 279 12.19 -6.33 -11.90
C GLY A 279 11.91 -7.83 -12.07
N ALA A 280 12.62 -8.52 -12.96
CA ALA A 280 12.54 -9.97 -13.08
C ALA A 280 12.88 -10.72 -11.77
N LEU A 281 13.73 -10.14 -10.93
CA LEU A 281 14.11 -10.73 -9.64
C LEU A 281 12.94 -10.80 -8.65
N ILE A 282 11.92 -9.94 -8.78
CA ILE A 282 10.76 -9.92 -7.87
C ILE A 282 10.06 -11.29 -7.84
N THR A 283 10.00 -11.96 -8.99
CA THR A 283 9.34 -13.27 -9.14
C THR A 283 10.09 -14.44 -8.50
N GLN A 284 11.31 -14.21 -7.97
CA GLN A 284 12.05 -15.21 -7.19
C GLN A 284 11.53 -15.36 -5.77
N HIS A 285 10.64 -14.46 -5.32
CA HIS A 285 10.16 -14.34 -3.95
C HIS A 285 8.66 -14.56 -3.84
N ARG A 286 8.15 -14.83 -2.63
CA ARG A 286 6.69 -15.01 -2.38
C ARG A 286 5.97 -13.69 -2.17
N VAL A 287 6.65 -12.71 -1.58
CA VAL A 287 6.11 -11.39 -1.24
C VAL A 287 7.05 -10.31 -1.73
N PHE A 288 6.52 -9.36 -2.50
CA PHE A 288 7.12 -8.05 -2.69
C PHE A 288 6.57 -7.10 -1.64
N MET A 289 7.45 -6.41 -0.91
CA MET A 289 7.07 -5.50 0.16
C MET A 289 7.62 -4.09 -0.09
N SER A 290 6.71 -3.11 -0.18
CA SER A 290 7.05 -1.68 -0.15
C SER A 290 6.87 -1.16 1.27
N ILE A 291 7.86 -0.44 1.80
CA ILE A 291 7.91 -0.02 3.20
C ILE A 291 8.19 1.48 3.33
N GLY A 292 7.58 2.13 4.32
CA GLY A 292 7.86 3.50 4.68
C GLY A 292 7.10 4.53 3.84
N HIS A 293 7.80 5.41 3.13
CA HIS A 293 7.19 6.48 2.32
C HIS A 293 7.65 6.37 0.86
N ASP A 294 6.92 5.58 0.07
CA ASP A 294 7.35 5.13 -1.26
C ASP A 294 6.66 5.93 -2.39
N GLU A 295 6.78 7.27 -2.33
CA GLU A 295 6.01 8.24 -3.12
C GLU A 295 6.38 8.27 -4.61
N TYR A 296 7.65 8.05 -4.97
CA TYR A 296 8.17 8.30 -6.33
C TYR A 296 8.42 7.00 -7.08
N TRP A 297 7.57 6.69 -8.06
CA TRP A 297 7.64 5.44 -8.81
C TRP A 297 7.84 5.67 -10.31
N SER A 298 8.79 4.93 -10.86
CA SER A 298 9.04 4.95 -12.31
C SER A 298 8.07 4.03 -13.08
N GLY A 299 7.93 4.29 -14.38
CA GLY A 299 7.09 3.48 -15.26
C GLY A 299 7.46 1.99 -15.28
N GLY A 300 8.75 1.68 -15.37
CA GLY A 300 9.25 0.31 -15.36
C GLY A 300 9.07 -0.35 -14.01
N GLN A 301 9.36 0.36 -12.91
CA GLN A 301 9.10 -0.12 -11.55
C GLN A 301 7.64 -0.57 -11.35
N ARG A 302 6.65 0.29 -11.66
CA ARG A 302 5.23 -0.09 -11.54
C ARG A 302 4.88 -1.29 -12.41
N SER A 303 5.34 -1.30 -13.66
CA SER A 303 5.07 -2.38 -14.61
C SER A 303 5.62 -3.72 -14.12
N ASN A 304 6.82 -3.73 -13.54
CA ASN A 304 7.44 -4.93 -12.99
C ASN A 304 6.70 -5.48 -11.76
N VAL A 305 6.22 -4.60 -10.88
CA VAL A 305 5.43 -5.01 -9.71
C VAL A 305 4.05 -5.53 -10.13
N GLU A 306 3.39 -4.89 -11.10
CA GLU A 306 2.13 -5.38 -11.68
C GLU A 306 2.32 -6.74 -12.36
N ALA A 307 3.43 -6.95 -13.08
CA ALA A 307 3.78 -8.22 -13.69
C ALA A 307 4.05 -9.31 -12.64
N ALA A 308 4.74 -8.99 -11.54
CA ALA A 308 4.97 -9.91 -10.44
C ALA A 308 3.65 -10.33 -9.76
N ARG A 309 2.74 -9.38 -9.51
CA ARG A 309 1.37 -9.67 -9.04
C ARG A 309 0.65 -10.60 -9.99
N ALA A 310 0.70 -10.33 -11.30
CA ALA A 310 0.10 -11.18 -12.32
C ALA A 310 0.72 -12.59 -12.37
N ALA A 311 1.99 -12.74 -11.98
CA ALA A 311 2.68 -14.02 -11.84
C ALA A 311 2.41 -14.74 -10.50
N GLY A 312 1.60 -14.18 -9.62
CA GLY A 312 1.22 -14.80 -8.34
C GLY A 312 2.04 -14.36 -7.13
N VAL A 313 2.95 -13.39 -7.28
CA VAL A 313 3.68 -12.80 -6.14
C VAL A 313 2.71 -11.93 -5.32
N ASN A 314 2.64 -12.16 -4.02
CA ASN A 314 1.84 -11.33 -3.12
C ASN A 314 2.48 -9.95 -2.95
N LEU A 315 1.66 -8.91 -2.77
CA LEU A 315 2.15 -7.54 -2.55
C LEU A 315 1.73 -7.03 -1.16
N ALA A 316 2.66 -6.45 -0.42
CA ALA A 316 2.38 -5.78 0.85
C ALA A 316 2.91 -4.35 0.85
N PHE A 317 2.00 -3.38 0.91
CA PHE A 317 2.31 -1.96 0.97
C PHE A 317 2.15 -1.47 2.41
N PHE A 318 3.27 -1.36 3.13
CA PHE A 318 3.35 -0.73 4.44
C PHE A 318 3.77 0.73 4.29
N SER A 319 2.97 1.46 3.52
CA SER A 319 3.18 2.85 3.15
C SER A 319 1.84 3.59 3.08
N GLY A 320 1.94 4.91 2.95
CA GLY A 320 0.90 5.84 2.57
C GLY A 320 1.54 6.87 1.63
N ASN A 321 0.75 7.55 0.82
CA ASN A 321 1.27 8.36 -0.29
C ASN A 321 2.20 7.58 -1.24
N GLU A 322 2.04 6.26 -1.34
CA GLU A 322 2.84 5.45 -2.24
C GLU A 322 2.38 5.58 -3.71
N VAL A 323 3.31 5.42 -4.65
CA VAL A 323 3.00 5.43 -6.10
C VAL A 323 2.31 6.72 -6.54
N PHE A 324 2.56 7.86 -5.88
CA PHE A 324 1.87 9.11 -6.17
C PHE A 324 2.49 9.84 -7.38
N TRP A 325 3.80 10.09 -7.35
CA TRP A 325 4.51 10.74 -8.46
C TRP A 325 5.06 9.72 -9.45
N LYS A 326 4.75 9.93 -10.73
CA LYS A 326 5.37 9.19 -11.83
C LYS A 326 6.73 9.81 -12.17
N THR A 327 7.74 8.96 -12.27
CA THR A 327 9.11 9.35 -12.58
C THR A 327 9.67 8.60 -13.79
N ARG A 328 10.82 9.07 -14.27
CA ARG A 328 11.63 8.37 -15.27
C ARG A 328 13.12 8.52 -14.95
N TRP A 329 13.93 7.66 -15.57
CA TRP A 329 15.36 7.59 -15.35
C TRP A 329 16.14 8.23 -16.50
N GLU A 330 17.19 8.95 -16.16
CA GLU A 330 18.22 9.43 -17.08
C GLU A 330 19.61 9.03 -16.57
N SER A 331 20.60 9.16 -17.46
CA SER A 331 22.01 8.96 -17.09
C SER A 331 22.55 10.13 -16.27
N SER A 332 23.70 9.93 -15.62
CA SER A 332 24.43 11.01 -14.98
C SER A 332 24.91 12.04 -16.01
N ILE A 333 25.06 13.29 -15.56
CA ILE A 333 25.54 14.39 -16.44
C ILE A 333 27.07 14.53 -16.45
N ASP A 334 27.77 13.71 -15.68
CA ASP A 334 29.22 13.62 -15.76
C ASP A 334 29.67 12.87 -17.03
N GLY A 335 30.96 12.92 -17.32
CA GLY A 335 31.50 12.34 -18.55
C GLY A 335 31.31 10.83 -18.70
N SER A 336 30.91 10.11 -17.64
CA SER A 336 30.68 8.65 -17.72
C SER A 336 29.31 8.27 -18.29
N ASN A 337 28.32 9.19 -18.26
CA ASN A 337 26.95 8.91 -18.69
C ASN A 337 26.38 7.60 -18.10
N THR A 338 26.58 7.39 -16.80
CA THR A 338 26.16 6.16 -16.12
C THR A 338 24.63 6.14 -16.06
N PRO A 339 23.94 5.09 -16.54
CA PRO A 339 22.48 5.02 -16.52
C PRO A 339 21.94 4.94 -15.08
N TYR A 340 20.67 5.30 -14.88
CA TYR A 340 19.99 5.23 -13.58
C TYR A 340 20.66 6.07 -12.49
N ARG A 341 21.17 7.25 -12.85
CA ARG A 341 21.78 8.19 -11.89
C ARG A 341 21.01 9.48 -11.73
N THR A 342 20.04 9.75 -12.60
CA THR A 342 19.20 10.94 -12.55
C THR A 342 17.74 10.53 -12.50
N LEU A 343 17.05 10.88 -11.42
CA LEU A 343 15.61 10.71 -11.25
C LEU A 343 14.92 11.98 -11.74
N VAL A 344 13.96 11.83 -12.65
CA VAL A 344 13.27 12.94 -13.30
C VAL A 344 11.79 12.96 -12.92
N CYS A 345 11.31 14.13 -12.53
CA CYS A 345 9.90 14.39 -12.24
C CYS A 345 9.59 15.88 -12.45
N TYR A 346 8.92 16.21 -13.55
CA TYR A 346 8.51 17.60 -13.80
C TYR A 346 7.26 17.99 -13.02
N LYS A 347 6.61 17.07 -12.29
CA LYS A 347 5.36 17.31 -11.54
C LYS A 347 4.33 18.08 -12.38
N GLU A 348 4.07 17.56 -13.57
CA GLU A 348 3.21 18.20 -14.58
C GLU A 348 1.78 18.42 -14.08
N THR A 349 1.29 17.56 -13.17
CA THR A 349 0.04 17.79 -12.42
C THR A 349 0.02 19.12 -11.66
N ASN A 350 1.14 19.50 -11.03
CA ASN A 350 1.28 20.76 -10.30
C ASN A 350 1.49 21.94 -11.24
N ALA A 351 2.12 21.71 -12.40
CA ALA A 351 2.29 22.73 -13.42
C ALA A 351 0.99 23.00 -14.21
N ASP A 352 0.00 22.10 -14.10
CA ASP A 352 -1.23 22.08 -14.92
C ASP A 352 -0.92 22.25 -16.42
N SER A 353 0.19 21.66 -16.85
CA SER A 353 0.72 21.78 -18.20
C SER A 353 1.76 20.71 -18.47
N VAL A 354 1.89 20.33 -19.74
CA VAL A 354 2.95 19.44 -20.23
C VAL A 354 4.23 20.26 -20.34
N ILE A 355 5.20 19.96 -19.48
CA ILE A 355 6.46 20.70 -19.37
C ILE A 355 7.69 19.80 -19.35
N ASP A 356 7.52 18.47 -19.26
CA ASP A 356 8.63 17.55 -19.52
C ASP A 356 8.89 17.50 -21.03
N PRO A 357 10.12 17.81 -21.51
CA PRO A 357 10.45 17.69 -22.93
C PRO A 357 10.33 16.27 -23.50
N ALA A 358 10.26 15.24 -22.64
CA ALA A 358 10.05 13.84 -23.02
C ALA A 358 8.55 13.43 -23.04
N ASP A 359 7.64 14.34 -22.69
CA ASP A 359 6.20 14.15 -22.81
C ASP A 359 5.68 14.82 -24.11
N PRO A 360 4.92 14.07 -24.96
CA PRO A 360 4.61 12.64 -24.85
C PRO A 360 5.73 11.75 -25.43
N PRO A 361 5.81 10.46 -25.04
CA PRO A 361 4.79 9.69 -24.34
C PRO A 361 5.00 9.56 -22.81
N THR A 362 6.03 10.19 -22.23
CA THR A 362 6.44 9.89 -20.86
C THR A 362 5.92 10.92 -19.86
N TRP A 363 4.77 10.65 -19.26
CA TRP A 363 4.19 11.49 -18.20
C TRP A 363 5.07 11.51 -16.94
N THR A 364 5.28 12.69 -16.35
CA THR A 364 5.95 12.86 -15.04
C THR A 364 5.17 13.70 -14.02
N GLY A 365 3.84 13.68 -14.11
CA GLY A 365 2.93 14.15 -13.05
C GLY A 365 2.48 13.03 -12.10
N THR A 366 1.34 13.20 -11.43
CA THR A 366 0.79 12.16 -10.57
C THR A 366 0.22 11.02 -11.40
N TRP A 367 0.32 9.80 -10.88
CA TRP A 367 -0.13 8.61 -11.58
C TRP A 367 -1.62 8.65 -11.96
N ARG A 368 -2.46 9.26 -11.12
CA ARG A 368 -3.91 9.37 -11.31
C ARG A 368 -4.39 10.40 -12.31
N ASP A 369 -3.57 11.39 -12.66
CA ASP A 369 -4.00 12.55 -13.44
C ASP A 369 -4.22 12.19 -14.92
N PRO A 370 -5.44 12.31 -15.45
CA PRO A 370 -5.74 11.96 -16.83
C PRO A 370 -5.68 13.16 -17.79
N ARG A 371 -5.46 14.40 -17.30
CA ARG A 371 -5.70 15.63 -18.09
C ARG A 371 -4.93 15.71 -19.41
N PHE A 372 -3.74 15.12 -19.47
CA PHE A 372 -2.87 15.14 -20.64
C PHE A 372 -2.57 13.73 -21.19
N SER A 373 -3.44 12.76 -20.90
CA SER A 373 -3.26 11.35 -21.30
C SER A 373 -4.57 10.78 -21.85
N PRO A 374 -4.58 10.17 -23.05
CA PRO A 374 -3.48 9.96 -24.03
C PRO A 374 -3.05 11.25 -24.79
N PRO A 375 -1.87 11.27 -25.47
CA PRO A 375 -0.98 10.14 -25.79
C PRO A 375 0.06 9.80 -24.73
N ALA A 376 0.19 10.60 -23.66
CA ALA A 376 0.98 10.21 -22.50
C ALA A 376 0.28 9.09 -21.68
N ASP A 377 0.93 8.61 -20.64
CA ASP A 377 0.58 7.39 -19.89
C ASP A 377 0.20 7.64 -18.41
N GLY A 378 -0.43 8.79 -18.14
CA GLY A 378 -1.14 9.10 -16.88
C GLY A 378 -2.52 8.41 -16.78
N GLY A 379 -3.38 8.88 -15.87
CA GLY A 379 -4.74 8.34 -15.68
C GLY A 379 -4.78 6.91 -15.09
N ARG A 380 -3.74 6.51 -14.38
CA ARG A 380 -3.58 5.19 -13.75
C ARG A 380 -3.45 5.37 -12.23
N PRO A 381 -4.53 5.61 -11.48
CA PRO A 381 -4.43 5.86 -10.04
C PRO A 381 -3.81 4.67 -9.28
N GLU A 382 -3.36 4.99 -8.08
CA GLU A 382 -2.57 4.18 -7.15
C GLU A 382 -3.40 2.99 -6.65
N ASN A 383 -4.67 3.23 -6.33
CA ASN A 383 -5.57 2.19 -5.81
C ASN A 383 -5.80 1.04 -6.78
N ALA A 384 -5.62 1.22 -8.10
CA ALA A 384 -5.67 0.12 -9.07
C ALA A 384 -4.58 -0.94 -8.81
N LEU A 385 -3.50 -0.56 -8.12
CA LEU A 385 -2.44 -1.45 -7.68
C LEU A 385 -2.54 -1.74 -6.17
N THR A 386 -2.52 -0.72 -5.33
CA THR A 386 -2.31 -0.89 -3.88
C THR A 386 -3.60 -1.13 -3.10
N GLY A 387 -4.76 -0.85 -3.71
CA GLY A 387 -6.08 -0.88 -3.04
C GLY A 387 -6.43 0.42 -2.31
N THR A 388 -5.45 1.29 -2.05
CA THR A 388 -5.64 2.59 -1.39
C THR A 388 -5.12 3.72 -2.26
N VAL A 389 -5.53 4.95 -1.98
CA VAL A 389 -5.07 6.10 -2.74
C VAL A 389 -4.90 7.35 -1.88
N PHE A 390 -3.78 8.05 -2.06
CA PHE A 390 -3.39 9.21 -1.26
C PHE A 390 -4.37 10.37 -1.33
N TRP A 391 -4.80 10.83 -0.15
CA TRP A 391 -5.77 11.92 -0.05
C TRP A 391 -5.50 12.90 1.09
N VAL A 392 -4.64 12.56 2.06
CA VAL A 392 -4.39 13.40 3.23
C VAL A 392 -2.91 13.74 3.37
N ASN A 393 -2.57 14.97 2.98
CA ASN A 393 -1.22 15.54 3.05
C ASN A 393 -1.04 16.34 4.34
N SER A 394 -0.67 15.73 5.47
CA SER A 394 -0.66 16.45 6.75
C SER A 394 0.32 15.86 7.75
N VAL A 395 1.04 16.67 8.54
CA VAL A 395 1.87 16.14 9.65
C VAL A 395 0.98 15.63 10.77
N ARG A 396 0.47 14.41 10.64
CA ARG A 396 -0.48 13.79 11.57
C ARG A 396 0.10 12.57 12.25
N ARG A 397 -0.55 12.24 13.37
CA ARG A 397 -0.20 11.16 14.29
C ARG A 397 -1.47 10.62 14.90
N ASP A 398 -2.49 10.38 14.10
CA ASP A 398 -3.76 9.90 14.63
C ASP A 398 -3.66 8.42 15.02
N ALA A 399 -4.70 7.92 15.70
CA ALA A 399 -4.89 6.50 15.95
C ALA A 399 -5.71 5.87 14.81
N ILE A 400 -5.52 4.57 14.57
CA ILE A 400 -6.42 3.79 13.73
C ILE A 400 -7.50 3.17 14.62
N THR A 401 -8.76 3.33 14.24
CA THR A 401 -9.89 2.63 14.86
C THR A 401 -10.29 1.40 14.05
N VAL A 402 -10.69 0.35 14.76
CA VAL A 402 -11.15 -0.92 14.18
C VAL A 402 -12.54 -1.24 14.76
N PRO A 403 -13.62 -0.88 14.04
CA PRO A 403 -14.96 -1.32 14.38
C PRO A 403 -15.05 -2.84 14.46
N GLN A 404 -15.97 -3.35 15.28
CA GLN A 404 -16.14 -4.80 15.46
C GLN A 404 -16.33 -5.59 14.16
N ALA A 405 -17.01 -5.02 13.15
CA ALA A 405 -17.12 -5.67 11.85
C ALA A 405 -15.74 -5.94 11.26
N ASP A 406 -14.90 -4.91 11.14
CA ASP A 406 -13.52 -5.01 10.65
C ASP A 406 -12.67 -5.93 11.52
N GLY A 407 -12.88 -5.91 12.84
CA GLY A 407 -12.17 -6.78 13.79
C GLY A 407 -12.44 -8.28 13.59
N ARG A 408 -13.56 -8.67 12.97
CA ARG A 408 -13.88 -10.09 12.69
C ARG A 408 -13.05 -10.69 11.55
N MET A 409 -12.39 -9.86 10.74
CA MET A 409 -11.59 -10.33 9.60
C MET A 409 -10.41 -11.17 10.09
N ARG A 410 -10.09 -12.24 9.37
CA ARG A 410 -8.97 -13.15 9.67
C ARG A 410 -7.63 -12.43 9.89
N PHE A 411 -7.43 -11.26 9.30
CA PHE A 411 -6.28 -10.39 9.57
C PHE A 411 -6.04 -10.15 11.07
N TRP A 412 -7.11 -10.02 11.86
CA TRP A 412 -7.06 -9.76 13.31
C TRP A 412 -7.07 -11.01 14.17
N ARG A 413 -7.03 -12.23 13.61
CA ARG A 413 -7.00 -13.47 14.42
C ARG A 413 -5.89 -13.45 15.47
N ASN A 414 -6.07 -14.12 16.61
CA ASN A 414 -5.10 -14.12 17.71
C ASN A 414 -4.80 -12.73 18.34
N THR A 415 -5.65 -11.73 18.12
CA THR A 415 -5.55 -10.41 18.74
C THR A 415 -6.75 -10.12 19.65
N SER A 416 -6.67 -9.08 20.49
CA SER A 416 -7.85 -8.65 21.24
C SER A 416 -8.90 -8.00 20.34
N ILE A 417 -8.51 -7.45 19.19
CA ILE A 417 -9.40 -6.85 18.18
C ILE A 417 -10.39 -7.88 17.59
N ALA A 418 -9.96 -9.14 17.43
CA ALA A 418 -10.86 -10.20 16.97
C ALA A 418 -11.95 -10.58 17.98
N SER A 419 -11.82 -10.17 19.24
CA SER A 419 -12.76 -10.48 20.32
C SER A 419 -13.75 -9.35 20.63
N LEU A 420 -13.76 -8.28 19.83
CA LEU A 420 -14.68 -7.16 20.01
C LEU A 420 -16.14 -7.63 19.99
N ALA A 421 -16.91 -7.23 21.00
CA ALA A 421 -18.35 -7.44 21.07
C ALA A 421 -19.10 -6.49 20.12
N PRO A 422 -20.33 -6.82 19.68
CA PRO A 422 -21.12 -5.94 18.82
C PRO A 422 -21.19 -4.50 19.33
N GLY A 423 -20.89 -3.53 18.47
CA GLY A 423 -20.85 -2.10 18.80
C GLY A 423 -19.54 -1.59 19.42
N GLN A 424 -18.59 -2.47 19.76
CA GLN A 424 -17.27 -2.05 20.22
C GLN A 424 -16.37 -1.62 19.06
N VAL A 425 -15.40 -0.77 19.40
CA VAL A 425 -14.35 -0.28 18.50
C VAL A 425 -13.02 -0.46 19.22
N GLY A 426 -12.09 -1.16 18.58
CA GLY A 426 -10.71 -1.21 19.02
C GLY A 426 -9.94 0.02 18.55
N THR A 427 -8.92 0.44 19.29
CA THR A 427 -8.12 1.62 18.97
C THR A 427 -6.65 1.25 19.04
N LEU A 428 -5.93 1.42 17.94
CA LEU A 428 -4.48 1.28 17.86
C LEU A 428 -3.79 2.55 18.39
N PRO A 429 -2.48 2.53 18.69
CA PRO A 429 -1.81 3.69 19.25
C PRO A 429 -1.90 4.95 18.39
N THR A 430 -1.96 6.11 19.04
CA THR A 430 -1.74 7.41 18.40
C THR A 430 -0.34 7.46 17.78
N GLY A 431 -0.26 7.88 16.51
CA GLY A 431 1.00 7.94 15.76
C GLY A 431 1.19 6.85 14.72
N VAL A 432 0.18 6.01 14.47
CA VAL A 432 0.24 4.96 13.44
C VAL A 432 -0.59 5.30 12.20
N LEU A 433 -1.44 6.34 12.27
CA LEU A 433 -2.12 6.95 11.12
C LEU A 433 -1.50 8.32 10.81
N GLY A 434 -0.65 8.34 9.80
CA GLY A 434 0.18 9.46 9.39
C GLY A 434 1.50 8.96 8.81
N TYR A 435 2.55 9.75 8.60
CA TYR A 435 2.57 11.19 8.38
C TYR A 435 1.47 11.52 7.38
N GLU A 436 1.59 10.96 6.18
CA GLU A 436 0.57 10.98 5.14
C GLU A 436 -0.20 9.66 5.09
N TRP A 437 -1.44 9.71 4.62
CA TRP A 437 -2.28 8.51 4.56
C TRP A 437 -3.34 8.56 3.47
N ASP A 438 -3.87 7.37 3.20
CA ASP A 438 -4.65 7.06 2.02
C ASP A 438 -6.09 6.68 2.34
N VAL A 439 -6.95 6.73 1.33
CA VAL A 439 -8.35 6.34 1.42
C VAL A 439 -8.66 5.19 0.46
N ASP A 440 -9.74 4.48 0.76
CA ASP A 440 -10.40 3.59 -0.19
C ASP A 440 -11.45 4.39 -0.97
N ALA A 441 -11.03 4.96 -2.11
CA ALA A 441 -11.87 5.84 -2.94
C ALA A 441 -12.70 5.05 -3.95
N ASP A 442 -14.01 5.31 -4.01
CA ASP A 442 -14.90 4.84 -5.09
C ASP A 442 -14.75 5.72 -6.34
N ASN A 443 -13.65 5.51 -7.06
CA ASN A 443 -13.23 6.30 -8.23
C ASN A 443 -13.26 5.49 -9.55
N GLY A 444 -13.86 4.29 -9.54
CA GLY A 444 -13.87 3.38 -10.70
C GLY A 444 -12.60 2.56 -10.91
N PHE A 445 -11.57 2.73 -10.08
CA PHE A 445 -10.30 1.99 -10.15
C PHE A 445 -10.05 1.07 -8.94
N ARG A 446 -11.05 0.92 -8.06
CA ARG A 446 -11.00 -0.02 -6.95
C ARG A 446 -10.79 -1.46 -7.48
N PRO A 447 -9.84 -2.22 -6.94
CA PRO A 447 -9.72 -3.64 -7.24
C PRO A 447 -11.00 -4.37 -6.82
N ALA A 448 -11.39 -5.38 -7.60
CA ALA A 448 -12.54 -6.20 -7.29
C ALA A 448 -12.37 -6.92 -5.95
N GLY A 449 -13.40 -6.90 -5.11
CA GLY A 449 -13.40 -7.63 -3.84
C GLY A 449 -12.49 -6.99 -2.78
N LEU A 450 -12.36 -5.67 -2.78
CA LEU A 450 -11.54 -4.98 -1.78
C LEU A 450 -12.19 -5.04 -0.38
N VAL A 451 -11.54 -5.73 0.55
CA VAL A 451 -11.99 -5.96 1.92
C VAL A 451 -11.40 -4.90 2.87
N PRO A 452 -12.24 -4.14 3.60
CA PRO A 452 -11.77 -3.26 4.67
C PRO A 452 -11.42 -4.06 5.94
N LEU A 453 -10.24 -3.78 6.48
CA LEU A 453 -9.71 -4.40 7.70
C LEU A 453 -9.64 -3.41 8.88
N SER A 454 -9.89 -2.13 8.63
CA SER A 454 -10.11 -1.10 9.63
C SER A 454 -10.95 0.01 9.02
N THR A 455 -11.50 0.90 9.85
CA THR A 455 -12.23 2.08 9.39
C THR A 455 -11.98 3.22 10.36
N THR A 456 -11.34 4.28 9.88
CA THR A 456 -11.08 5.50 10.67
C THR A 456 -11.50 6.72 9.86
N THR A 457 -12.49 7.47 10.35
CA THR A 457 -12.96 8.70 9.69
C THR A 457 -12.50 9.92 10.47
N LEU A 458 -11.83 10.85 9.78
CA LEU A 458 -11.30 12.08 10.38
C LEU A 458 -11.63 13.28 9.50
N THR A 459 -11.85 14.42 10.15
CA THR A 459 -11.87 15.73 9.48
C THR A 459 -10.44 16.27 9.43
N VAL A 460 -10.01 16.69 8.24
CA VAL A 460 -8.65 17.17 7.97
C VAL A 460 -8.70 18.49 7.22
N SER A 461 -7.64 19.29 7.31
CA SER A 461 -7.53 20.60 6.65
C SER A 461 -6.72 20.57 5.34
N THR A 462 -6.17 19.41 4.99
CA THR A 462 -5.30 19.20 3.83
C THR A 462 -5.71 17.94 3.06
N TYR A 463 -7.02 17.80 2.87
CA TYR A 463 -7.65 16.84 1.98
C TYR A 463 -7.39 17.24 0.53
N LEU A 464 -6.99 16.29 -0.31
CA LEU A 464 -6.75 16.53 -1.72
C LEU A 464 -8.07 16.75 -2.48
N LEU A 465 -8.15 17.85 -3.22
CA LEU A 465 -9.36 18.31 -3.92
C LEU A 465 -9.31 18.11 -5.43
N ASP A 466 -8.16 17.72 -5.97
CA ASP A 466 -7.93 17.50 -7.40
C ASP A 466 -6.99 16.30 -7.63
N TYR A 467 -6.28 16.27 -8.77
CA TYR A 467 -5.40 15.17 -9.14
C TYR A 467 -4.06 15.13 -8.38
N GLY A 468 -3.73 16.11 -7.52
CA GLY A 468 -2.51 16.07 -6.71
C GLY A 468 -1.91 17.40 -6.28
N HIS A 469 -2.60 18.51 -6.51
CA HIS A 469 -2.07 19.86 -6.35
C HIS A 469 -2.80 20.66 -5.26
N THR A 470 -4.13 20.69 -5.29
CA THR A 470 -4.95 21.56 -4.43
C THR A 470 -5.42 20.82 -3.19
N PHE A 471 -5.17 21.41 -2.03
CA PHE A 471 -5.58 20.86 -0.74
C PHE A 471 -6.53 21.81 0.00
N GLY A 472 -7.48 21.24 0.75
CA GLY A 472 -8.39 22.01 1.60
C GLY A 472 -9.03 21.17 2.69
N ALA A 473 -10.07 21.71 3.33
CA ALA A 473 -10.78 20.97 4.37
C ALA A 473 -11.65 19.85 3.77
N GLY A 474 -11.68 18.71 4.43
CA GLY A 474 -12.49 17.57 4.03
C GLY A 474 -12.64 16.52 5.13
N THR A 475 -13.52 15.56 4.91
CA THR A 475 -13.65 14.36 5.74
C THR A 475 -13.12 13.18 4.95
N ALA A 476 -12.13 12.50 5.50
CA ALA A 476 -11.47 11.37 4.88
C ALA A 476 -11.70 10.10 5.72
N THR A 477 -11.84 8.96 5.06
CA THR A 477 -11.97 7.66 5.73
C THR A 477 -10.84 6.74 5.30
N HIS A 478 -9.92 6.49 6.23
CA HIS A 478 -8.84 5.52 6.11
C HIS A 478 -9.38 4.10 6.33
N HIS A 479 -8.86 3.16 5.54
CA HIS A 479 -9.02 1.73 5.77
C HIS A 479 -7.67 1.05 5.55
N LEU A 480 -7.33 0.08 6.38
CA LEU A 480 -6.48 -1.03 5.97
C LEU A 480 -7.26 -1.86 4.93
N THR A 481 -6.62 -2.30 3.85
CA THR A 481 -7.31 -3.02 2.77
C THR A 481 -6.60 -4.31 2.37
N LEU A 482 -7.38 -5.27 1.88
CA LEU A 482 -6.90 -6.51 1.28
C LEU A 482 -7.76 -6.85 0.05
N TYR A 483 -7.14 -7.29 -1.02
CA TYR A 483 -7.85 -7.97 -2.12
C TYR A 483 -7.03 -9.13 -2.67
N ARG A 484 -7.69 -10.01 -3.42
CA ARG A 484 -7.05 -11.10 -4.16
C ARG A 484 -7.06 -10.78 -5.65
N ALA A 485 -5.87 -10.68 -6.24
CA ALA A 485 -5.72 -10.49 -7.67
C ALA A 485 -6.17 -11.75 -8.46
N PRO A 486 -6.49 -11.64 -9.76
CA PRO A 486 -6.88 -12.79 -10.58
C PRO A 486 -5.86 -13.93 -10.63
N SER A 487 -4.58 -13.64 -10.39
CA SER A 487 -3.49 -14.63 -10.28
C SER A 487 -3.53 -15.46 -8.98
N GLY A 488 -4.40 -15.10 -8.03
CA GLY A 488 -4.44 -15.65 -6.68
C GLY A 488 -3.58 -14.89 -5.67
N ALA A 489 -2.72 -13.96 -6.12
CA ALA A 489 -1.89 -13.14 -5.24
C ALA A 489 -2.75 -12.26 -4.32
N LEU A 490 -2.40 -12.22 -3.04
CA LEU A 490 -2.94 -11.26 -2.08
C LEU A 490 -2.23 -9.92 -2.21
N VAL A 491 -2.98 -8.83 -2.10
CA VAL A 491 -2.45 -7.47 -2.05
C VAL A 491 -3.01 -6.74 -0.85
N PHE A 492 -2.12 -6.31 0.04
CA PHE A 492 -2.45 -5.57 1.25
C PHE A 492 -1.97 -4.13 1.17
N GLY A 493 -2.83 -3.18 1.56
CA GLY A 493 -2.51 -1.76 1.68
C GLY A 493 -2.72 -1.28 3.11
N ALA A 494 -1.65 -0.80 3.76
CA ALA A 494 -1.72 -0.15 5.06
C ALA A 494 -2.30 1.28 4.95
N GLY A 495 -2.07 1.96 3.84
CA GLY A 495 -2.55 3.32 3.58
C GLY A 495 -2.07 4.35 4.60
N THR A 496 -0.88 4.17 5.16
CA THR A 496 -0.26 5.04 6.17
C THR A 496 1.25 4.83 6.19
N VAL A 497 2.03 5.92 6.21
CA VAL A 497 3.49 5.88 6.29
C VAL A 497 3.97 5.28 7.63
N GLN A 498 3.16 5.39 8.69
CA GLN A 498 3.56 5.12 10.07
C GLN A 498 3.14 3.75 10.62
N TRP A 499 2.64 2.82 9.79
CA TRP A 499 2.24 1.48 10.29
C TRP A 499 3.36 0.80 11.09
N SER A 500 4.59 0.89 10.57
CA SER A 500 5.77 0.26 11.15
C SER A 500 6.12 0.75 12.56
N TRP A 501 5.65 1.94 12.96
CA TRP A 501 5.89 2.51 14.30
C TRP A 501 5.17 1.76 15.40
N GLY A 502 4.04 1.11 15.08
CA GLY A 502 3.36 0.19 16.00
C GLY A 502 4.07 -1.17 16.12
N LEU A 503 5.01 -1.49 15.21
CA LEU A 503 5.74 -2.74 15.20
C LEU A 503 7.06 -2.65 15.99
N ASP A 504 7.79 -1.54 15.86
CA ASP A 504 9.00 -1.23 16.62
C ASP A 504 9.02 0.28 16.94
N ASN A 505 9.32 0.65 18.18
CA ASN A 505 9.29 2.04 18.63
C ASN A 505 10.63 2.78 18.42
N THR A 506 11.58 2.19 17.68
CA THR A 506 12.88 2.78 17.37
C THR A 506 12.81 3.52 16.03
N HIS A 507 12.56 4.83 16.08
CA HIS A 507 12.56 5.70 14.90
C HIS A 507 13.17 7.07 15.22
N SER A 508 13.62 7.81 14.21
CA SER A 508 14.37 9.08 14.38
C SER A 508 13.52 10.31 14.73
N ILE A 509 12.19 10.20 14.73
CA ILE A 509 11.30 11.29 15.15
C ILE A 509 11.16 11.29 16.68
N ASP A 510 11.32 12.46 17.31
CA ASP A 510 11.37 12.71 18.77
C ASP A 510 10.07 12.44 19.56
N ASN A 511 9.22 11.55 19.08
CA ASN A 511 8.00 11.16 19.74
C ASN A 511 7.91 9.64 19.86
N VAL A 512 7.57 9.12 21.03
CA VAL A 512 7.44 7.67 21.19
C VAL A 512 6.06 7.28 20.70
N THR A 513 6.00 6.50 19.62
CA THR A 513 4.80 5.72 19.27
C THR A 513 4.92 4.37 19.97
N PRO A 514 3.98 3.99 20.86
CA PRO A 514 4.02 2.71 21.54
C PRO A 514 3.93 1.54 20.55
N ILE A 515 4.66 0.47 20.84
CA ILE A 515 4.45 -0.82 20.19
C ILE A 515 3.06 -1.37 20.53
N ASP A 516 2.40 -2.02 19.58
CA ASP A 516 1.08 -2.62 19.78
C ASP A 516 1.08 -4.12 19.48
N PRO A 517 0.66 -4.98 20.42
CA PRO A 517 0.63 -6.43 20.19
C PRO A 517 -0.35 -6.85 19.10
N ASN A 518 -1.45 -6.12 18.89
CA ASN A 518 -2.42 -6.44 17.83
C ASN A 518 -1.82 -6.14 16.45
N MET A 519 -1.14 -5.01 16.28
CA MET A 519 -0.46 -4.66 15.01
C MET A 519 0.64 -5.66 14.66
N ARG A 520 1.46 -6.05 15.65
CA ARG A 520 2.50 -7.07 15.46
C ARG A 520 1.90 -8.41 15.06
N GLN A 521 0.88 -8.88 15.78
CA GLN A 521 0.25 -10.16 15.47
C GLN A 521 -0.52 -10.12 14.14
N ALA A 522 -1.18 -9.01 13.81
CA ALA A 522 -1.85 -8.84 12.52
C ALA A 522 -0.87 -8.84 11.34
N THR A 523 0.34 -8.30 11.52
CA THR A 523 1.39 -8.38 10.51
C THR A 523 1.90 -9.82 10.34
N VAL A 524 2.05 -10.59 11.43
CA VAL A 524 2.35 -12.04 11.36
C VAL A 524 1.24 -12.81 10.63
N ASN A 525 -0.01 -12.50 10.94
CA ASN A 525 -1.19 -13.10 10.33
C ASN A 525 -1.24 -12.89 8.82
N LEU A 526 -1.00 -11.65 8.38
CA LEU A 526 -0.94 -11.30 6.96
C LEU A 526 0.16 -12.08 6.24
N LEU A 527 1.38 -12.07 6.77
CA LEU A 527 2.51 -12.77 6.14
C LEU A 527 2.27 -14.28 6.08
N ALA A 528 1.62 -14.86 7.09
CA ALA A 528 1.20 -16.26 7.07
C ALA A 528 0.18 -16.56 5.97
N ASP A 529 -0.80 -15.67 5.75
CA ASP A 529 -1.76 -15.80 4.63
C ASP A 529 -1.09 -15.62 3.26
N MET A 530 0.03 -14.90 3.20
CA MET A 530 0.90 -14.80 2.02
C MET A 530 1.92 -15.95 1.91
N GLY A 531 1.85 -16.98 2.77
CA GLY A 531 2.70 -18.17 2.71
C GLY A 531 4.13 -17.96 3.26
N VAL A 532 4.31 -16.97 4.13
CA VAL A 532 5.59 -16.64 4.77
C VAL A 532 5.52 -16.91 6.26
N GLN A 533 6.56 -17.53 6.82
CA GLN A 533 6.64 -17.87 8.23
C GLN A 533 7.89 -17.28 8.89
N PRO A 534 7.78 -16.77 10.12
CA PRO A 534 8.95 -16.32 10.87
C PRO A 534 9.80 -17.51 11.35
N ALA A 535 11.14 -17.40 11.27
CA ALA A 535 12.05 -18.41 11.81
C ALA A 535 12.24 -18.31 13.32
N THR A 536 12.08 -17.10 13.87
CA THR A 536 12.03 -16.78 15.29
C THR A 536 10.80 -15.93 15.56
N LEU A 537 10.15 -16.04 16.71
CA LEU A 537 8.97 -15.22 16.97
C LEU A 537 9.15 -14.46 18.29
N GLN A 538 8.97 -13.14 18.24
CA GLN A 538 9.07 -12.31 19.44
C GLN A 538 8.02 -12.75 20.48
N ALA A 539 8.40 -12.67 21.75
CA ALA A 539 7.54 -13.09 22.86
C ALA A 539 6.18 -12.37 22.83
N GLY A 540 5.11 -13.10 23.13
CA GLY A 540 3.73 -12.59 23.12
C GLY A 540 3.02 -12.71 21.77
N LEU A 541 3.74 -13.04 20.68
CA LEU A 541 3.15 -13.39 19.40
C LEU A 541 2.97 -14.91 19.27
N VAL A 542 2.03 -15.32 18.43
CA VAL A 542 1.77 -16.73 18.13
C VAL A 542 1.93 -17.00 16.63
N PRO A 543 2.44 -18.18 16.23
CA PRO A 543 2.46 -18.58 14.83
C PRO A 543 1.05 -18.55 14.23
N ALA A 544 0.96 -18.12 12.97
CA ALA A 544 -0.28 -18.09 12.22
C ALA A 544 -0.17 -19.02 11.01
N THR A 545 -1.30 -19.52 10.52
CA THR A 545 -1.37 -20.35 9.31
C THR A 545 -2.13 -19.61 8.22
N SER A 546 -1.82 -19.94 6.96
CA SER A 546 -2.56 -19.46 5.80
C SER A 546 -4.02 -19.91 5.88
N SER A 547 -4.92 -19.11 5.31
CA SER A 547 -6.30 -19.55 5.12
C SER A 547 -6.34 -20.83 4.28
N THR A 548 -7.21 -21.75 4.68
CA THR A 548 -7.59 -22.93 3.88
C THR A 548 -8.91 -22.71 3.17
N ASP A 549 -9.51 -21.53 3.33
CA ASP A 549 -10.77 -21.19 2.71
C ASP A 549 -10.58 -20.83 1.24
N ILE A 550 -11.28 -21.56 0.39
CA ILE A 550 -11.31 -21.42 -1.06
C ILE A 550 -12.74 -21.27 -1.58
N THR A 551 -13.74 -21.18 -0.70
CA THR A 551 -15.15 -21.18 -1.06
C THR A 551 -15.65 -19.74 -1.07
N PRO A 552 -15.98 -19.15 -2.23
CA PRO A 552 -16.53 -17.81 -2.25
C PRO A 552 -17.84 -17.71 -1.46
N PRO A 553 -18.11 -16.54 -0.85
CA PRO A 553 -19.40 -16.26 -0.25
C PRO A 553 -20.50 -16.19 -1.32
N ILE A 554 -21.77 -16.19 -0.87
CA ILE A 554 -22.94 -16.04 -1.72
C ILE A 554 -23.74 -14.83 -1.27
N SER A 555 -24.06 -13.93 -2.20
CA SER A 555 -24.93 -12.78 -1.96
C SER A 555 -26.32 -13.00 -2.59
N THR A 556 -27.33 -12.36 -2.03
CA THR A 556 -28.70 -12.41 -2.54
C THR A 556 -29.35 -11.05 -2.41
N ILE A 557 -29.87 -10.55 -3.53
CA ILE A 557 -30.69 -9.33 -3.55
C ILE A 557 -32.10 -9.69 -3.07
N ILE A 558 -32.58 -8.99 -2.05
CA ILE A 558 -33.90 -9.21 -1.44
C ILE A 558 -34.91 -8.14 -1.89
N SER A 559 -34.47 -6.89 -2.01
CA SER A 559 -35.33 -5.77 -2.39
C SER A 559 -34.56 -4.78 -3.28
N PRO A 560 -35.20 -4.16 -4.29
CA PRO A 560 -36.55 -4.45 -4.79
C PRO A 560 -36.69 -5.83 -5.45
N ALA A 561 -37.91 -6.29 -5.67
CA ALA A 561 -38.13 -7.50 -6.46
C ALA A 561 -37.78 -7.27 -7.94
N SER A 562 -37.33 -8.31 -8.64
CA SER A 562 -37.11 -8.23 -10.09
C SER A 562 -38.40 -7.85 -10.82
N GLY A 563 -38.29 -6.95 -11.80
CA GLY A 563 -39.41 -6.32 -12.51
C GLY A 563 -39.98 -5.07 -11.84
N SER A 564 -39.44 -4.63 -10.68
CA SER A 564 -39.93 -3.43 -10.00
C SER A 564 -39.76 -2.18 -10.86
N THR A 565 -40.79 -1.32 -10.87
CA THR A 565 -40.77 -0.05 -11.58
C THR A 565 -40.03 1.03 -10.77
N VAL A 566 -39.11 1.76 -11.39
CA VAL A 566 -38.31 2.81 -10.76
C VAL A 566 -38.32 4.12 -11.55
N THR A 567 -38.37 5.27 -10.87
CA THR A 567 -38.50 6.57 -11.53
C THR A 567 -37.13 7.20 -11.80
N ILE A 568 -36.94 7.81 -12.97
CA ILE A 568 -35.71 8.55 -13.32
C ILE A 568 -35.49 9.71 -12.35
N GLY A 569 -34.25 9.92 -11.94
CA GLY A 569 -33.86 10.93 -10.95
C GLY A 569 -34.22 10.56 -9.51
N SER A 570 -34.95 9.47 -9.27
CA SER A 570 -35.21 8.98 -7.92
C SER A 570 -34.03 8.14 -7.39
N THR A 571 -33.84 8.17 -6.07
CA THR A 571 -32.92 7.28 -5.37
C THR A 571 -33.61 5.95 -5.09
N VAL A 572 -32.97 4.86 -5.52
CA VAL A 572 -33.40 3.49 -5.25
C VAL A 572 -32.40 2.85 -4.30
N THR A 573 -32.89 2.19 -3.26
CA THR A 573 -32.06 1.40 -2.34
C THR A 573 -32.26 -0.08 -2.63
N VAL A 574 -31.19 -0.74 -3.01
CA VAL A 574 -31.10 -2.19 -3.15
C VAL A 574 -30.62 -2.75 -1.82
N SER A 575 -31.25 -3.79 -1.30
CA SER A 575 -30.83 -4.47 -0.08
C SER A 575 -30.85 -5.98 -0.24
N GLY A 576 -30.04 -6.64 0.58
CA GLY A 576 -29.89 -8.08 0.51
C GLY A 576 -29.12 -8.65 1.67
N SER A 577 -28.79 -9.93 1.53
CA SER A 577 -27.95 -10.66 2.47
C SER A 577 -26.75 -11.29 1.78
N ALA A 578 -25.75 -11.66 2.57
CA ALA A 578 -24.61 -12.46 2.14
C ALA A 578 -24.25 -13.46 3.22
N VAL A 579 -23.80 -14.64 2.80
CA VAL A 579 -23.37 -15.72 3.69
C VAL A 579 -22.04 -16.28 3.22
N ASP A 580 -21.23 -16.67 4.18
CA ASP A 580 -19.99 -17.39 3.94
C ASP A 580 -19.94 -18.62 4.84
N SER A 581 -19.44 -19.72 4.30
CA SER A 581 -19.31 -21.01 4.98
C SER A 581 -17.86 -21.36 5.35
N GLY A 582 -16.88 -20.71 4.70
CA GLY A 582 -15.45 -20.95 4.92
C GLY A 582 -14.79 -19.95 5.87
N GLY A 583 -15.31 -18.72 5.93
CA GLY A 583 -14.85 -17.64 6.79
C GLY A 583 -15.97 -16.68 7.17
N VAL A 584 -15.75 -15.38 6.94
CA VAL A 584 -16.77 -14.34 7.13
C VAL A 584 -16.85 -13.42 5.91
N VAL A 585 -18.04 -12.90 5.64
CA VAL A 585 -18.24 -11.91 4.57
C VAL A 585 -17.44 -10.65 4.89
N GLY A 586 -16.49 -10.30 4.03
CA GLY A 586 -15.63 -9.12 4.16
C GLY A 586 -16.25 -7.87 3.54
N ALA A 587 -16.89 -7.99 2.37
CA ALA A 587 -17.63 -6.91 1.73
C ALA A 587 -18.66 -7.46 0.72
N VAL A 588 -19.57 -6.59 0.29
CA VAL A 588 -20.47 -6.84 -0.83
C VAL A 588 -20.35 -5.70 -1.83
N GLU A 589 -20.30 -6.03 -3.11
CA GLU A 589 -20.25 -5.06 -4.20
C GLU A 589 -21.52 -5.19 -5.05
N ILE A 590 -22.02 -4.05 -5.54
CA ILE A 590 -23.23 -3.94 -6.35
C ILE A 590 -22.88 -3.30 -7.69
N SER A 591 -23.42 -3.90 -8.75
CA SER A 591 -23.45 -3.33 -10.08
C SER A 591 -24.89 -2.98 -10.46
N VAL A 592 -25.08 -1.85 -11.13
CA VAL A 592 -26.39 -1.41 -11.65
C VAL A 592 -26.44 -1.36 -13.18
N ASP A 593 -25.37 -1.82 -13.84
CA ASP A 593 -25.17 -1.74 -15.29
C ASP A 593 -24.81 -3.10 -15.93
N GLY A 594 -25.18 -4.19 -15.26
CA GLY A 594 -24.95 -5.56 -15.73
C GLY A 594 -23.51 -6.04 -15.55
N GLY A 595 -22.85 -5.59 -14.49
CA GLY A 595 -21.52 -6.04 -14.09
C GLY A 595 -20.36 -5.25 -14.69
N LYS A 596 -20.62 -4.09 -15.33
CA LYS A 596 -19.55 -3.28 -15.94
C LYS A 596 -18.84 -2.44 -14.90
N THR A 597 -19.59 -1.79 -13.99
CA THR A 597 -19.02 -1.14 -12.80
C THR A 597 -19.55 -1.78 -11.52
N TRP A 598 -18.74 -1.71 -10.47
CA TRP A 598 -19.01 -2.30 -9.16
C TRP A 598 -18.70 -1.29 -8.07
N HIS A 599 -19.61 -1.19 -7.10
CA HIS A 599 -19.50 -0.24 -5.99
C HIS A 599 -19.74 -0.97 -4.67
N ARG A 600 -18.98 -0.62 -3.62
CA ARG A 600 -19.12 -1.26 -2.31
C ARG A 600 -20.46 -0.88 -1.67
N ALA A 601 -21.21 -1.90 -1.24
CA ALA A 601 -22.42 -1.73 -0.43
C ALA A 601 -22.08 -1.33 1.02
N VAL A 602 -23.05 -0.74 1.71
CA VAL A 602 -22.98 -0.52 3.16
C VAL A 602 -23.41 -1.81 3.86
N GLY A 603 -22.54 -2.35 4.71
CA GLY A 603 -22.78 -3.59 5.43
C GLY A 603 -22.10 -4.81 4.78
N ARG A 604 -22.36 -5.99 5.35
CA ARG A 604 -21.73 -7.27 4.97
C ARG A 604 -22.78 -8.37 4.85
N GLU A 605 -23.05 -9.11 5.92
CA GLU A 605 -24.07 -10.18 5.90
C GLU A 605 -25.49 -9.65 5.67
N ASN A 606 -25.75 -8.44 6.13
CA ASN A 606 -26.89 -7.63 5.71
C ASN A 606 -26.32 -6.37 5.09
N TRP A 607 -26.74 -6.08 3.86
CA TRP A 607 -26.15 -5.01 3.08
C TRP A 607 -27.22 -4.19 2.37
N ASN A 608 -26.89 -2.94 2.07
CA ASN A 608 -27.68 -2.09 1.19
C ASN A 608 -26.80 -1.17 0.35
N TYR A 609 -27.30 -0.76 -0.81
CA TYR A 609 -26.66 0.18 -1.71
C TYR A 609 -27.72 1.09 -2.32
N SER A 610 -27.49 2.40 -2.27
CA SER A 610 -28.40 3.40 -2.82
C SER A 610 -27.78 4.07 -4.04
N PHE A 611 -28.53 4.20 -5.12
CA PHE A 611 -28.11 4.87 -6.34
C PHE A 611 -29.24 5.70 -6.95
N THR A 612 -28.91 6.67 -7.78
CA THR A 612 -29.88 7.48 -8.53
C THR A 612 -30.11 6.90 -9.92
N VAL A 613 -31.37 6.72 -10.31
CA VAL A 613 -31.74 6.19 -11.64
C VAL A 613 -31.44 7.22 -12.72
N GLY A 614 -30.46 6.93 -13.58
CA GLY A 614 -29.96 7.88 -14.57
C GLY A 614 -30.64 7.84 -15.96
N ASN A 615 -31.12 6.67 -16.41
CA ASN A 615 -31.57 6.47 -17.79
C ASN A 615 -32.93 5.75 -17.88
N THR A 616 -33.66 5.95 -18.98
CA THR A 616 -34.85 5.15 -19.34
C THR A 616 -34.46 3.72 -19.71
N GLY A 617 -35.35 2.76 -19.44
CA GLY A 617 -35.20 1.36 -19.85
C GLY A 617 -35.07 0.39 -18.68
N SER A 618 -34.42 -0.74 -18.95
CA SER A 618 -34.16 -1.79 -17.96
C SER A 618 -32.76 -1.63 -17.37
N LEU A 619 -32.66 -1.72 -16.04
CA LEU A 619 -31.41 -1.73 -15.29
C LEU A 619 -31.14 -3.16 -14.82
N SER A 620 -29.96 -3.67 -15.12
CA SER A 620 -29.52 -4.99 -14.64
C SER A 620 -28.71 -4.79 -13.36
N VAL A 621 -29.30 -5.14 -12.21
CA VAL A 621 -28.65 -5.02 -10.91
C VAL A 621 -28.10 -6.37 -10.49
N GLN A 622 -26.81 -6.42 -10.16
CA GLN A 622 -26.12 -7.62 -9.71
C GLN A 622 -25.42 -7.36 -8.37
N SER A 623 -25.23 -8.42 -7.59
CA SER A 623 -24.42 -8.40 -6.37
C SER A 623 -23.33 -9.46 -6.43
N ARG A 624 -22.21 -9.19 -5.76
CA ARG A 624 -21.19 -10.18 -5.43
C ARG A 624 -20.62 -9.93 -4.06
N ALA A 625 -20.47 -10.97 -3.26
CA ALA A 625 -19.77 -10.92 -1.98
C ALA A 625 -18.29 -11.28 -2.12
N VAL A 626 -17.48 -10.83 -1.17
CA VAL A 626 -16.09 -11.25 -0.97
C VAL A 626 -15.88 -11.62 0.51
N ASP A 627 -15.13 -12.68 0.78
CA ASP A 627 -14.81 -13.11 2.15
C ASP A 627 -13.51 -12.48 2.68
N ASP A 628 -13.18 -12.74 3.94
CA ASP A 628 -11.96 -12.28 4.60
C ASP A 628 -10.69 -13.03 4.20
N SER A 629 -10.79 -14.00 3.30
CA SER A 629 -9.69 -14.65 2.58
C SER A 629 -9.53 -14.11 1.14
N GLY A 630 -10.37 -13.16 0.72
CA GLY A 630 -10.38 -12.57 -0.61
C GLY A 630 -10.98 -13.46 -1.71
N ASN A 631 -11.71 -14.53 -1.39
CA ASN A 631 -12.46 -15.27 -2.41
C ASN A 631 -13.68 -14.45 -2.82
N ILE A 632 -13.87 -14.28 -4.13
CA ILE A 632 -14.91 -13.43 -4.70
C ILE A 632 -16.00 -14.27 -5.35
N GLU A 633 -17.25 -13.95 -5.04
CA GLU A 633 -18.42 -14.58 -5.65
C GLU A 633 -18.43 -14.30 -7.16
N VAL A 634 -18.70 -15.34 -7.95
CA VAL A 634 -19.15 -15.15 -9.34
C VAL A 634 -20.60 -14.67 -9.29
N PRO A 635 -20.91 -13.43 -9.74
CA PRO A 635 -22.24 -12.87 -9.58
C PRO A 635 -23.33 -13.77 -10.19
N GLY A 636 -24.43 -13.95 -9.45
CA GLY A 636 -25.64 -14.55 -9.99
C GLY A 636 -26.35 -13.65 -11.02
N PRO A 637 -27.53 -14.06 -11.52
CA PRO A 637 -28.27 -13.29 -12.53
C PRO A 637 -28.77 -11.92 -12.03
N GLY A 638 -28.82 -11.71 -10.71
CA GLY A 638 -29.27 -10.46 -10.11
C GLY A 638 -30.77 -10.21 -10.29
N ILE A 639 -31.17 -8.95 -10.38
CA ILE A 639 -32.55 -8.50 -10.64
C ILE A 639 -32.59 -7.48 -11.78
N THR A 640 -33.76 -7.37 -12.42
CA THR A 640 -34.02 -6.32 -13.40
C THR A 640 -34.93 -5.26 -12.77
N LEU A 641 -34.56 -3.99 -12.85
CA LEU A 641 -35.46 -2.88 -12.56
C LEU A 641 -35.90 -2.24 -13.88
N VAL A 642 -37.11 -1.71 -13.96
CA VAL A 642 -37.63 -1.08 -15.18
C VAL A 642 -38.09 0.34 -14.92
N THR A 643 -37.79 1.30 -15.79
CA THR A 643 -38.45 2.61 -15.71
C THR A 643 -39.89 2.52 -16.21
N PRO A 644 -40.79 3.46 -15.87
CA PRO A 644 -42.12 3.52 -16.49
C PRO A 644 -42.06 3.46 -18.02
N LEU A 645 -43.03 2.78 -18.63
CA LEU A 645 -43.19 2.74 -20.08
C LEU A 645 -43.44 4.17 -20.60
N SER A 646 -42.66 4.57 -21.59
CA SER A 646 -42.80 5.85 -22.28
C SER A 646 -42.63 5.66 -23.78
N VAL A 647 -43.50 6.29 -24.57
CA VAL A 647 -43.35 6.35 -26.02
C VAL A 647 -42.21 7.33 -26.32
N SER A 648 -41.15 6.84 -26.96
CA SER A 648 -39.98 7.65 -27.32
C SER A 648 -40.13 8.33 -28.68
N THR A 649 -41.03 7.84 -29.55
CA THR A 649 -41.39 8.53 -30.79
C THR A 649 -42.17 9.80 -30.48
N THR A 650 -41.52 10.95 -30.63
CA THR A 650 -42.12 12.28 -30.41
C THR A 650 -42.72 12.89 -31.68
N SER A 651 -42.25 12.46 -32.86
CA SER A 651 -42.77 12.87 -34.15
C SER A 651 -42.51 11.79 -35.20
N LEU A 652 -43.25 11.84 -36.29
CA LEU A 652 -43.06 10.99 -37.47
C LEU A 652 -42.91 11.87 -38.71
N PRO A 653 -42.21 11.41 -39.76
CA PRO A 653 -42.16 12.10 -41.04
C PRO A 653 -43.57 12.37 -41.60
N ASN A 654 -43.73 13.48 -42.31
CA ASN A 654 -45.01 13.78 -42.96
C ASN A 654 -45.35 12.71 -44.01
N GLY A 655 -46.60 12.25 -44.01
CA GLY A 655 -47.14 11.44 -45.11
C GLY A 655 -47.45 12.31 -46.33
N THR A 656 -47.25 11.78 -47.53
CA THR A 656 -47.70 12.40 -48.79
C THR A 656 -48.81 11.55 -49.38
N GLN A 657 -49.90 12.19 -49.84
CA GLN A 657 -51.02 11.50 -50.47
C GLN A 657 -50.54 10.64 -51.65
N SER A 658 -51.11 9.43 -51.79
CA SER A 658 -50.73 8.43 -52.81
C SER A 658 -49.28 7.92 -52.76
N VAL A 659 -48.51 8.23 -51.71
CA VAL A 659 -47.15 7.71 -51.49
C VAL A 659 -47.16 6.71 -50.33
N ALA A 660 -46.52 5.56 -50.51
CA ALA A 660 -46.43 4.55 -49.45
C ALA A 660 -45.77 5.12 -48.19
N TYR A 661 -46.39 4.86 -47.04
CA TYR A 661 -45.93 5.25 -45.72
C TYR A 661 -45.58 4.00 -44.92
N ASN A 662 -44.44 4.00 -44.26
CA ASN A 662 -43.97 2.91 -43.43
C ASN A 662 -43.06 3.45 -42.33
N GLN A 663 -43.59 3.61 -41.13
CA GLN A 663 -42.87 4.14 -39.98
C GLN A 663 -43.13 3.27 -38.74
N SER A 664 -42.13 3.14 -37.88
CA SER A 664 -42.24 2.37 -36.63
C SER A 664 -42.25 3.30 -35.42
N LEU A 665 -43.18 3.05 -34.51
CA LEU A 665 -43.19 3.65 -33.17
C LEU A 665 -42.15 2.95 -32.29
N ALA A 666 -41.51 3.71 -31.42
CA ALA A 666 -40.56 3.27 -30.44
C ALA A 666 -41.04 3.66 -29.04
N ALA A 667 -40.79 2.77 -28.08
CA ALA A 667 -41.02 3.01 -26.65
C ALA A 667 -39.81 2.51 -25.85
N ALA A 668 -39.63 3.06 -24.66
CA ALA A 668 -38.62 2.67 -23.69
C ALA A 668 -39.25 2.48 -22.31
N GLY A 669 -38.59 1.73 -21.43
CA GLY A 669 -39.12 1.35 -20.12
C GLY A 669 -40.25 0.32 -20.21
N GLY A 670 -40.89 0.02 -19.08
CA GLY A 670 -41.87 -1.06 -18.98
C GLY A 670 -41.26 -2.43 -19.25
N THR A 671 -42.13 -3.42 -19.46
CA THR A 671 -41.75 -4.82 -19.71
C THR A 671 -42.10 -5.18 -21.15
N THR A 672 -41.15 -5.77 -21.89
CA THR A 672 -41.36 -6.24 -23.26
C THR A 672 -41.99 -7.64 -23.28
N PRO A 673 -42.68 -8.04 -24.39
CA PRO A 673 -42.92 -7.27 -25.62
C PRO A 673 -44.03 -6.21 -25.47
N TYR A 674 -43.92 -5.10 -26.21
CA TYR A 674 -44.95 -4.05 -26.24
C TYR A 674 -46.06 -4.38 -27.24
N SER A 675 -47.29 -3.97 -26.92
CA SER A 675 -48.42 -3.99 -27.84
C SER A 675 -48.94 -2.56 -28.05
N TRP A 676 -49.13 -2.17 -29.31
CA TRP A 676 -49.55 -0.84 -29.69
C TRP A 676 -51.02 -0.81 -30.12
N SER A 677 -51.75 0.20 -29.68
CA SER A 677 -53.14 0.44 -30.08
C SER A 677 -53.43 1.93 -30.13
N LEU A 678 -54.27 2.36 -31.07
CA LEU A 678 -54.75 3.73 -31.14
C LEU A 678 -55.91 3.92 -30.15
N ILE A 679 -55.72 4.74 -29.12
CA ILE A 679 -56.72 4.95 -28.06
C ILE A 679 -57.78 5.98 -28.48
N SER A 680 -57.40 6.99 -29.27
CA SER A 680 -58.28 8.05 -29.75
C SER A 680 -57.80 8.63 -31.09
N GLY A 681 -58.72 9.28 -31.82
CA GLY A 681 -58.47 9.79 -33.17
C GLY A 681 -58.58 8.70 -34.25
N ALA A 682 -58.23 9.06 -35.48
CA ALA A 682 -58.14 8.14 -36.61
C ALA A 682 -56.85 8.43 -37.38
N LEU A 683 -56.22 7.38 -37.90
CA LEU A 683 -55.18 7.56 -38.90
C LEU A 683 -55.81 8.05 -40.22
N PRO A 684 -55.08 8.78 -41.08
CA PRO A 684 -55.50 9.07 -42.44
C PRO A 684 -55.98 7.81 -43.17
N ALA A 685 -57.00 7.95 -44.02
CA ALA A 685 -57.54 6.85 -44.80
C ALA A 685 -56.41 6.16 -45.60
N GLY A 686 -56.40 4.83 -45.59
CA GLY A 686 -55.35 4.02 -46.22
C GLY A 686 -54.13 3.75 -45.35
N LEU A 687 -54.05 4.25 -44.10
CA LEU A 687 -53.04 3.89 -43.11
C LEU A 687 -53.60 3.00 -41.98
N SER A 688 -52.75 2.12 -41.44
CA SER A 688 -53.08 1.25 -40.30
C SER A 688 -51.93 1.18 -39.30
N LEU A 689 -52.24 0.98 -38.01
CA LEU A 689 -51.28 0.69 -36.96
C LEU A 689 -51.34 -0.81 -36.63
N SER A 690 -50.20 -1.49 -36.75
CA SER A 690 -50.05 -2.86 -36.27
C SER A 690 -49.84 -2.92 -34.75
N SER A 691 -50.14 -4.06 -34.12
CA SER A 691 -49.83 -4.30 -32.70
C SER A 691 -48.34 -4.25 -32.38
N GLY A 692 -47.47 -4.43 -33.39
CA GLY A 692 -46.02 -4.25 -33.29
C GLY A 692 -45.55 -2.79 -33.36
N GLY A 693 -46.46 -1.82 -33.49
CA GLY A 693 -46.13 -0.39 -33.50
C GLY A 693 -45.77 0.17 -34.87
N GLN A 694 -45.94 -0.59 -35.95
CA GLN A 694 -45.70 -0.11 -37.32
C GLN A 694 -46.96 0.57 -37.87
N ILE A 695 -46.83 1.83 -38.29
CA ILE A 695 -47.82 2.57 -39.06
C ILE A 695 -47.48 2.43 -40.53
N SER A 696 -48.35 1.78 -41.30
CA SER A 696 -48.10 1.52 -42.72
C SER A 696 -49.35 1.61 -43.59
N GLY A 697 -49.15 1.86 -44.89
CA GLY A 697 -50.20 1.92 -45.91
C GLY A 697 -49.93 3.00 -46.95
N THR A 698 -50.97 3.43 -47.69
CA THR A 698 -50.88 4.53 -48.66
C THR A 698 -51.99 5.54 -48.35
N PRO A 699 -51.68 6.75 -47.88
CA PRO A 699 -52.70 7.76 -47.55
C PRO A 699 -53.52 8.15 -48.79
N THR A 700 -54.85 8.11 -48.69
CA THR A 700 -55.79 8.43 -49.79
C THR A 700 -56.53 9.74 -49.59
#